data_AF-A0A1H4E5W2-F1
#
_entry.id   AF-A0A1H4E5W2-F1
#
_cell.length_a   1.000
_cell.length_b   1.000
_cell.length_c   1.000
_cell.angle_alpha   90.00
_cell.angle_beta   90.00
_cell.angle_gamma   90.00
#
_symmetry.space_group_name_H-M   'P 1'
#
loop_
_entity.id
_entity.type
_entity.pdbx_description
1 polymer ?
#
loop_
_entity_poly.entity_id
_entity_poly.type
_entity_poly.pdbx_seq_one_letter_code
_entity_poly.pdbx_strand_id
1 'polypeptide(L)'
;MTNEQKRKQLTAMFGAYSKRLETLYDKFIDRLTVIAHKSGVGVEDFLEKNVLYRFGNYPELREELNEIFSDYVQKDMLAYRAGITDGVALAYSHDNAVLSGFSILSNKAISQARNTAAETFIRNRLKTSEGLNLSQLVWNYCSQTKAEFEMAVSNVLADGLKKGTSAASLGLQVRQYLNNPDMMYRRYHRTVVDAQGNKKDVVKWRRRIVDENGKVRFVEEPLEKVGMGHYRSSKRNADRLMRTEINGAYHRANAERWQMEPFVIGIVIDLSPQHPAPDECDELAGRYPKDFIFTGWHPQCLCMSNPITIQGEEKKEFYRRLAAGEDMSGYVSPNAVKDLPDRAKQWIDANRDKFISAGERGKLGWIWRDNMKYVGKQFSPEELLKMGYQPSIARVKRVKTEAEKADIQRRWDERKAKNALIIKTGKNVWQVADKLEYTETIGMKSMLRNAIIKGDTIATREYSRALAKEIARINKEAALIEKTVPDAREWLKQFSLSDIKEVEKVVSNNVAKWSGNYATNSYLKSKYASLEEYLLSKLNSEALYVVDSTYLKPHNLYPTSKVAESAYLKLIKETQSIIDWQKIESALTELKAFDTKSVPFNNILSDIESAVSSKSDLNAAQELLSKAEAKKKQIEYDRGYAKKGKGISEIFSEERKKAAVWDTGNGQLADDTLFPTASKAWQAATKMEREKIYEYTHHYCDKNEPLQGRRYVGSQSRTNFETKVNLITRYIERNPLPKDMWFMRGDRDISVIRSRIEFAGGKWPNKIEDLVGMTMQEGGFMSTGSRRSSGFSSNEVVINIFAPKGTKAAYVEPFSQFGEGAQSVKWDGVTRYKRFSREDETLFQRGTKMRITKVYNDGYKTYIDVEIVGQEIKDLSYVLDSNIGY
;
A
#
# COMPACT_ATOMS: atom_id res chain seq x y z
N MET A 1 49.44 1.26 18.98
CA MET A 1 50.39 1.50 17.86
C MET A 1 50.82 2.95 17.84
N THR A 2 52.10 3.21 17.60
CA THR A 2 52.61 4.58 17.34
C THR A 2 52.17 5.05 15.95
N ASN A 3 52.14 6.36 15.70
CA ASN A 3 51.80 6.92 14.39
C ASN A 3 52.73 6.42 13.27
N GLU A 4 53.99 6.12 13.60
CA GLU A 4 54.95 5.53 12.66
C GLU A 4 54.57 4.10 12.24
N GLN A 5 54.14 3.27 13.20
CA GLN A 5 53.68 1.90 12.93
C GLN A 5 52.39 1.89 12.09
N LYS A 6 51.48 2.83 12.34
CA LYS A 6 50.24 3.02 11.56
C LYS A 6 50.56 3.35 10.10
N ARG A 7 51.49 4.29 9.89
CA ARG A 7 51.99 4.64 8.55
C ARG A 7 52.63 3.45 7.85
N LYS A 8 53.49 2.67 8.52
CA LYS A 8 54.14 1.49 7.93
C LYS A 8 53.14 0.42 7.48
N GLN A 9 52.07 0.17 8.24
CA GLN A 9 51.03 -0.79 7.85
C GLN A 9 50.21 -0.31 6.64
N LEU A 10 49.88 0.98 6.60
CA LEU A 10 49.17 1.58 5.47
C LEU A 10 50.02 1.50 4.19
N THR A 11 51.33 1.78 4.31
CA THR A 11 52.29 1.65 3.21
C THR A 11 52.43 0.20 2.71
N ALA A 12 52.50 -0.78 3.62
CA ALA A 12 52.58 -2.19 3.25
C ALA A 12 51.31 -2.69 2.52
N MET A 13 50.13 -2.24 2.97
CA MET A 13 48.85 -2.56 2.34
C MET A 13 48.76 -1.94 0.93
N PHE A 14 49.15 -0.67 0.76
CA PHE A 14 49.19 -0.05 -0.57
C PHE A 14 50.19 -0.74 -1.49
N GLY A 15 51.34 -1.16 -0.98
CA GLY A 15 52.32 -1.94 -1.74
C GLY A 15 51.76 -3.29 -2.21
N ALA A 16 51.01 -4.01 -1.37
CA ALA A 16 50.37 -5.28 -1.74
C ALA A 16 49.32 -5.11 -2.85
N TYR A 17 48.51 -4.03 -2.77
CA TYR A 17 47.50 -3.73 -3.79
C TYR A 17 48.11 -3.22 -5.11
N SER A 18 49.19 -2.43 -5.05
CA SER A 18 49.97 -2.04 -6.24
C SER A 18 50.50 -3.27 -6.96
N LYS A 19 51.14 -4.20 -6.23
CA LYS A 19 51.67 -5.45 -6.79
C LYS A 19 50.59 -6.35 -7.39
N ARG A 20 49.39 -6.35 -6.80
CA ARG A 20 48.24 -7.10 -7.32
C ARG A 20 47.69 -6.51 -8.62
N LEU A 21 47.65 -5.18 -8.73
CA LEU A 21 47.28 -4.48 -9.96
C LEU A 21 48.32 -4.69 -11.06
N GLU A 22 49.61 -4.64 -10.72
CA GLU A 22 50.71 -4.99 -11.63
C GLU A 22 50.57 -6.44 -12.13
N THR A 23 50.31 -7.41 -11.23
CA THR A 23 50.12 -8.81 -11.63
C THR A 23 48.89 -9.01 -12.53
N LEU A 24 47.82 -8.25 -12.33
CA LEU A 24 46.62 -8.31 -13.19
C LEU A 24 46.89 -7.71 -14.57
N TYR A 25 47.65 -6.62 -14.61
CA TYR A 25 48.12 -6.01 -15.84
C TYR A 25 49.06 -6.95 -16.61
N ASP A 26 50.03 -7.57 -15.94
CA ASP A 26 50.97 -8.50 -16.56
C ASP A 26 50.23 -9.71 -17.15
N LYS A 27 49.26 -10.29 -16.42
CA LYS A 27 48.41 -11.38 -16.94
C LYS A 27 47.54 -10.96 -18.13
N PHE A 28 47.08 -9.71 -18.14
CA PHE A 28 46.35 -9.15 -19.28
C PHE A 28 47.27 -9.00 -20.50
N ILE A 29 48.50 -8.52 -20.30
CA ILE A 29 49.53 -8.42 -21.34
C ILE A 29 49.95 -9.79 -21.85
N ASP A 30 50.12 -10.80 -21.00
CA ASP A 30 50.46 -12.17 -21.40
C ASP A 30 49.35 -12.77 -22.29
N ARG A 31 48.08 -12.62 -21.91
CA ARG A 31 46.94 -13.11 -22.71
C ARG A 31 46.82 -12.37 -24.04
N LEU A 32 47.08 -11.06 -24.05
CA LEU A 32 47.13 -10.27 -25.28
C LEU A 32 48.28 -10.70 -26.19
N THR A 33 49.44 -11.01 -25.61
CA THR A 33 50.64 -11.45 -26.33
C THR A 33 50.42 -12.79 -27.03
N VAL A 34 49.72 -13.73 -26.38
CA VAL A 34 49.32 -15.02 -26.97
C VAL A 34 48.39 -14.82 -28.18
N ILE A 35 47.45 -13.88 -28.11
CA ILE A 35 46.54 -13.56 -29.23
C ILE A 35 47.28 -12.84 -30.35
N ALA A 36 48.15 -11.88 -30.02
CA ALA A 36 48.96 -11.14 -30.99
C ALA A 36 49.86 -12.09 -31.80
N HIS A 37 50.52 -13.06 -31.14
CA HIS A 37 51.32 -14.10 -31.79
C HIS A 37 50.50 -15.02 -32.72
N LYS A 38 49.29 -15.43 -32.31
CA LYS A 38 48.38 -16.23 -33.17
C LYS A 38 47.90 -15.46 -34.40
N SER A 39 47.87 -14.13 -34.33
CA SER A 39 47.31 -13.24 -35.36
C SER A 39 48.37 -12.68 -36.32
N GLY A 40 49.65 -12.95 -36.09
CA GLY A 40 50.76 -12.44 -36.90
C GLY A 40 51.05 -10.94 -36.77
N VAL A 41 50.53 -10.28 -35.72
CA VAL A 41 50.74 -8.83 -35.45
C VAL A 41 51.69 -8.67 -34.25
N GLY A 42 52.72 -7.84 -34.37
CA GLY A 42 53.67 -7.59 -33.28
C GLY A 42 53.01 -6.96 -32.05
N VAL A 43 53.43 -7.37 -30.84
CA VAL A 43 52.87 -6.89 -29.56
C VAL A 43 52.98 -5.37 -29.41
N GLU A 44 54.05 -4.77 -29.94
CA GLU A 44 54.29 -3.33 -29.91
C GLU A 44 53.26 -2.55 -30.76
N ASP A 45 52.83 -3.10 -31.90
CA ASP A 45 51.78 -2.52 -32.76
C ASP A 45 50.39 -2.54 -32.08
N PHE A 46 50.16 -3.53 -31.20
CA PHE A 46 48.96 -3.61 -30.36
C PHE A 46 48.97 -2.57 -29.21
N LEU A 47 50.15 -2.26 -28.66
CA LEU A 47 50.31 -1.33 -27.54
C LEU A 47 50.38 0.15 -27.96
N GLU A 48 50.98 0.47 -29.12
CA GLU A 48 51.15 1.86 -29.58
C GLU A 48 49.85 2.52 -30.11
N LYS A 49 48.85 1.73 -30.54
CA LYS A 49 47.62 2.22 -31.18
C LYS A 49 46.39 2.31 -30.26
N ASN A 50 46.57 2.38 -28.93
CA ASN A 50 45.47 2.59 -27.98
C ASN A 50 44.30 1.60 -28.22
N VAL A 51 44.66 0.33 -28.40
CA VAL A 51 43.78 -0.76 -28.84
C VAL A 51 42.79 -1.20 -27.76
N LEU A 52 42.88 -0.65 -26.54
CA LEU A 52 41.90 -0.85 -25.45
C LEU A 52 40.45 -0.46 -25.82
N TYR A 53 40.20 0.13 -26.99
CA TYR A 53 38.86 0.58 -27.40
C TYR A 53 38.48 0.30 -28.86
N ARG A 54 39.24 -0.50 -29.63
CA ARG A 54 38.90 -0.76 -31.04
C ARG A 54 39.01 -2.23 -31.43
N PHE A 55 38.22 -3.07 -30.76
CA PHE A 55 37.98 -4.47 -31.13
C PHE A 55 37.35 -4.63 -32.53
N GLY A 56 36.83 -3.55 -33.12
CA GLY A 56 36.21 -3.56 -34.44
C GLY A 56 37.15 -3.79 -35.62
N ASN A 57 38.47 -3.68 -35.42
CA ASN A 57 39.45 -3.88 -36.49
C ASN A 57 39.85 -5.36 -36.69
N TYR A 58 39.48 -6.24 -35.76
CA TYR A 58 39.73 -7.68 -35.82
C TYR A 58 38.42 -8.42 -35.55
N PRO A 59 37.49 -8.47 -36.53
CA PRO A 59 36.13 -8.97 -36.33
C PRO A 59 36.10 -10.41 -35.82
N GLU A 60 37.08 -11.22 -36.23
CA GLU A 60 37.19 -12.65 -35.95
C GLU A 60 37.69 -12.94 -34.52
N LEU A 61 38.34 -11.98 -33.86
CA LEU A 61 38.86 -12.07 -32.48
C LEU A 61 38.07 -11.20 -31.50
N ARG A 62 36.98 -10.58 -31.98
CA ARG A 62 36.24 -9.53 -31.27
C ARG A 62 35.61 -10.01 -29.96
N GLU A 63 35.07 -11.22 -29.92
CA GLU A 63 34.50 -11.79 -28.70
C GLU A 63 35.57 -12.12 -27.66
N GLU A 64 36.65 -12.80 -28.06
CA GLU A 64 37.73 -13.22 -27.16
C GLU A 64 38.49 -12.01 -26.57
N LEU A 65 38.71 -10.97 -27.39
CA LEU A 65 39.32 -9.71 -26.93
C LEU A 65 38.38 -8.88 -26.03
N ASN A 66 37.07 -8.85 -26.32
CA ASN A 66 36.08 -8.22 -25.45
C ASN A 66 35.97 -8.94 -24.11
N GLU A 67 36.06 -10.28 -24.10
CA GLU A 67 36.03 -11.08 -22.87
C GLU A 67 37.26 -10.81 -22.00
N ILE A 68 38.47 -10.81 -22.59
CA ILE A 68 39.72 -10.50 -21.87
C ILE A 68 39.70 -9.07 -21.30
N PHE A 69 39.22 -8.11 -22.09
CA PHE A 69 39.14 -6.72 -21.67
C PHE A 69 38.05 -6.49 -20.61
N SER A 70 36.88 -7.11 -20.75
CA SER A 70 35.81 -7.06 -19.76
C SER A 70 36.25 -7.73 -18.45
N ASP A 71 36.94 -8.87 -18.52
CA ASP A 71 37.50 -9.59 -17.36
C ASP A 71 38.57 -8.76 -16.64
N TYR A 72 39.48 -8.12 -17.37
CA TYR A 72 40.50 -7.21 -16.81
C TYR A 72 39.85 -5.99 -16.15
N VAL A 73 38.91 -5.31 -16.83
CA VAL A 73 38.20 -4.14 -16.27
C VAL A 73 37.37 -4.51 -15.04
N GLN A 74 36.70 -5.66 -15.03
CA GLN A 74 35.95 -6.12 -13.86
C GLN A 74 36.88 -6.49 -12.69
N LYS A 75 38.00 -7.17 -12.94
CA LYS A 75 38.97 -7.56 -11.91
C LYS A 75 39.75 -6.37 -11.35
N ASP A 76 40.09 -5.38 -12.17
CA ASP A 76 40.67 -4.12 -11.72
C ASP A 76 39.68 -3.33 -10.87
N MET A 77 38.43 -3.22 -11.29
CA MET A 77 37.38 -2.55 -10.52
C MET A 77 37.11 -3.26 -9.18
N LEU A 78 37.20 -4.59 -9.13
CA LEU A 78 37.15 -5.38 -7.89
C LEU A 78 38.38 -5.16 -7.00
N ALA A 79 39.58 -5.08 -7.57
CA ALA A 79 40.83 -4.81 -6.83
C ALA A 79 40.86 -3.38 -6.26
N TYR A 80 40.40 -2.38 -7.00
CA TYR A 80 40.24 -1.01 -6.50
C TYR A 80 39.17 -0.93 -5.41
N ARG A 81 38.03 -1.62 -5.58
CA ARG A 81 36.98 -1.67 -4.56
C ARG A 81 37.45 -2.37 -3.28
N ALA A 82 38.21 -3.46 -3.39
CA ALA A 82 38.82 -4.16 -2.25
C ALA A 82 39.89 -3.30 -1.57
N GLY A 83 40.80 -2.67 -2.32
CA GLY A 83 41.84 -1.80 -1.76
C GLY A 83 41.29 -0.54 -1.07
N ILE A 84 40.21 0.04 -1.59
CA ILE A 84 39.50 1.15 -0.92
C ILE A 84 38.78 0.64 0.34
N THR A 85 38.14 -0.54 0.28
CA THR A 85 37.45 -1.12 1.44
C THR A 85 38.42 -1.49 2.55
N ASP A 86 39.55 -2.10 2.23
CA ASP A 86 40.57 -2.50 3.19
C ASP A 86 41.37 -1.31 3.70
N GLY A 87 41.67 -0.32 2.86
CA GLY A 87 42.34 0.92 3.29
C GLY A 87 41.48 1.77 4.21
N VAL A 88 40.18 1.78 3.95
CA VAL A 88 39.21 2.38 4.85
C VAL A 88 39.09 1.54 6.13
N ALA A 89 38.95 0.22 6.06
CA ALA A 89 38.91 -0.66 7.23
C ALA A 89 40.18 -0.61 8.11
N LEU A 90 41.36 -0.45 7.50
CA LEU A 90 42.64 -0.29 8.19
C LEU A 90 42.77 1.09 8.85
N ALA A 91 42.32 2.17 8.19
CA ALA A 91 42.20 3.49 8.81
C ALA A 91 41.21 3.47 9.98
N TYR A 92 40.08 2.77 9.84
CA TYR A 92 39.12 2.57 10.92
C TYR A 92 39.63 1.64 12.02
N SER A 93 40.52 0.67 11.75
CA SER A 93 41.17 -0.13 12.81
C SER A 93 42.20 0.70 13.58
N HIS A 94 42.90 1.60 12.88
CA HIS A 94 43.80 2.59 13.46
C HIS A 94 43.06 3.63 14.32
N ASP A 95 41.81 3.95 13.98
CA ASP A 95 40.91 4.81 14.75
C ASP A 95 40.17 4.06 15.88
N ASN A 96 39.74 2.81 15.66
CA ASN A 96 39.11 1.95 16.67
C ASN A 96 40.02 1.66 17.85
N ALA A 97 41.34 1.57 17.65
CA ALA A 97 42.30 1.44 18.75
C ALA A 97 42.33 2.67 19.69
N VAL A 98 41.77 3.82 19.29
CA VAL A 98 41.67 5.06 20.08
C VAL A 98 40.24 5.28 20.62
N LEU A 99 39.24 4.62 20.01
CA LEU A 99 37.80 4.77 20.25
C LEU A 99 37.13 3.55 20.91
N SER A 100 37.89 2.51 21.27
CA SER A 100 37.38 1.19 21.75
C SER A 100 36.69 1.19 23.12
N GLY A 101 36.19 2.34 23.58
CA GLY A 101 35.25 2.39 24.70
C GLY A 101 33.78 2.38 24.26
N PHE A 102 33.42 2.98 23.11
CA PHE A 102 32.00 3.26 22.79
C PHE A 102 31.70 3.44 21.28
N SER A 103 32.29 2.63 20.39
CA SER A 103 31.95 2.67 18.96
C SER A 103 31.57 1.28 18.44
N ILE A 104 30.27 1.02 18.33
CA ILE A 104 29.71 -0.10 17.56
C ILE A 104 29.52 0.41 16.13
N LEU A 105 30.54 0.42 15.27
CA LEU A 105 30.40 0.94 13.90
C LEU A 105 30.98 0.01 12.84
N SER A 106 30.06 -0.65 12.12
CA SER A 106 30.27 -1.48 10.92
C SER A 106 30.22 -0.63 9.63
N ASN A 107 30.27 -1.27 8.45
CA ASN A 107 30.11 -0.70 7.09
C ASN A 107 29.04 0.41 6.93
N LYS A 108 28.06 0.45 7.84
CA LYS A 108 27.01 1.48 7.94
C LYS A 108 27.54 2.89 8.19
N ALA A 109 28.62 3.07 8.97
CA ALA A 109 29.19 4.38 9.28
C ALA A 109 29.93 5.02 8.08
N ILE A 110 30.61 4.18 7.28
CA ILE A 110 31.26 4.59 6.02
C ILE A 110 30.20 5.02 5.00
N SER A 111 29.12 4.24 4.90
CA SER A 111 27.97 4.61 4.07
C SER A 111 27.34 5.93 4.55
N GLN A 112 27.18 6.12 5.85
CA GLN A 112 26.64 7.35 6.43
C GLN A 112 27.52 8.59 6.17
N ALA A 113 28.85 8.46 6.26
CA ALA A 113 29.78 9.54 5.93
C ALA A 113 29.74 9.90 4.42
N ARG A 114 29.69 8.90 3.54
CA ARG A 114 29.54 9.09 2.08
C ARG A 114 28.20 9.73 1.72
N ASN A 115 27.12 9.29 2.38
CA ASN A 115 25.79 9.87 2.21
C ASN A 115 25.75 11.32 2.69
N THR A 116 26.33 11.61 3.87
CA THR A 116 26.43 12.98 4.41
C THR A 116 27.25 13.88 3.47
N ALA A 117 28.38 13.39 2.95
CA ALA A 117 29.19 14.16 2.00
C ALA A 117 28.47 14.44 0.67
N ALA A 118 27.73 13.46 0.14
CA ALA A 118 26.90 13.66 -1.05
C ALA A 118 25.74 14.64 -0.80
N GLU A 119 25.08 14.56 0.36
CA GLU A 119 24.00 15.47 0.76
C GLU A 119 24.50 16.90 0.99
N THR A 120 25.64 17.06 1.68
CA THR A 120 26.31 18.35 1.87
C THR A 120 26.75 18.95 0.54
N PHE A 121 27.29 18.14 -0.37
CA PHE A 121 27.65 18.56 -1.73
C PHE A 121 26.42 19.09 -2.49
N ILE A 122 25.34 18.30 -2.55
CA ILE A 122 24.08 18.69 -3.21
C ILE A 122 23.51 19.97 -2.56
N ARG A 123 23.41 20.01 -1.23
CA ARG A 123 22.86 21.15 -0.48
C ARG A 123 23.62 22.43 -0.75
N ASN A 124 24.96 22.37 -0.69
CA ASN A 124 25.79 23.56 -0.84
C ASN A 124 25.90 24.01 -2.29
N ARG A 125 25.88 23.10 -3.27
CA ARG A 125 25.97 23.47 -4.70
C ARG A 125 24.64 23.87 -5.33
N LEU A 126 23.52 23.28 -4.91
CA LEU A 126 22.18 23.62 -5.43
C LEU A 126 21.53 24.84 -4.74
N LYS A 127 21.98 25.24 -3.53
CA LYS A 127 21.39 26.36 -2.78
C LYS A 127 22.19 27.67 -2.82
N THR A 128 23.45 27.68 -3.28
CA THR A 128 24.20 28.92 -3.50
C THR A 128 23.82 29.55 -4.83
N SER A 129 23.64 30.88 -4.86
CA SER A 129 23.28 31.66 -6.06
C SER A 129 24.29 31.60 -7.22
N GLU A 130 25.45 30.98 -7.02
CA GLU A 130 26.56 30.93 -8.00
C GLU A 130 26.73 29.55 -8.71
N GLY A 131 26.04 28.50 -8.27
CA GLY A 131 26.14 27.15 -8.87
C GLY A 131 27.53 26.52 -8.83
N LEU A 132 27.87 25.66 -9.81
CA LEU A 132 29.24 25.13 -9.97
C LEU A 132 30.21 26.17 -10.56
N ASN A 133 29.71 27.35 -10.96
CA ASN A 133 30.44 28.44 -11.61
C ASN A 133 31.38 27.94 -12.73
N LEU A 134 30.88 26.98 -13.52
CA LEU A 134 31.64 26.32 -14.56
C LEU A 134 31.93 27.29 -15.72
N SER A 135 33.16 27.29 -16.22
CA SER A 135 33.57 28.18 -17.30
C SER A 135 32.86 27.84 -18.62
N GLN A 136 32.15 28.81 -19.20
CA GLN A 136 31.50 28.71 -20.51
C GLN A 136 32.45 28.35 -21.66
N LEU A 137 33.75 28.60 -21.49
CA LEU A 137 34.77 28.23 -22.47
C LEU A 137 35.04 26.71 -22.49
N VAL A 138 34.75 25.99 -21.39
CA VAL A 138 35.08 24.57 -21.21
C VAL A 138 33.88 23.65 -21.46
N TRP A 139 32.66 24.11 -21.14
CA TRP A 139 31.46 23.27 -21.05
C TRP A 139 30.41 23.57 -22.13
N ASN A 140 29.76 22.52 -22.62
CA ASN A 140 28.76 22.62 -23.70
C ASN A 140 27.39 23.02 -23.17
N TYR A 141 27.13 24.33 -23.18
CA TYR A 141 25.83 24.90 -22.79
C TYR A 141 24.79 24.89 -23.93
N CYS A 142 25.12 24.41 -25.14
CA CYS A 142 24.32 24.68 -26.34
C CYS A 142 23.02 23.85 -26.51
N SER A 143 22.58 23.07 -25.52
CA SER A 143 21.28 22.37 -25.60
C SER A 143 20.50 22.29 -24.27
N GLN A 144 21.04 22.80 -23.16
CA GLN A 144 20.42 22.79 -21.83
C GLN A 144 20.74 24.10 -21.10
N THR A 145 19.86 24.57 -20.22
CA THR A 145 20.16 25.76 -19.39
C THR A 145 21.36 25.48 -18.49
N LYS A 146 22.16 26.50 -18.15
CA LYS A 146 23.33 26.37 -17.24
C LYS A 146 22.98 25.60 -15.95
N ALA A 147 21.77 25.79 -15.43
CA ALA A 147 21.26 25.13 -14.25
C ALA A 147 21.04 23.62 -14.45
N GLU A 148 20.44 23.20 -15.56
CA GLU A 148 20.18 21.78 -15.88
C GLU A 148 21.50 21.01 -16.08
N PHE A 149 22.46 21.66 -16.73
CA PHE A 149 23.80 21.13 -16.92
C PHE A 149 24.55 20.92 -15.59
N GLU A 150 24.59 21.97 -14.76
CA GLU A 150 25.25 21.91 -13.46
C GLU A 150 24.55 20.90 -12.54
N MET A 151 23.23 20.71 -12.69
CA MET A 151 22.47 19.66 -12.01
C MET A 151 22.85 18.25 -12.49
N ALA A 152 23.00 18.03 -13.80
CA ALA A 152 23.43 16.74 -14.35
C ALA A 152 24.84 16.35 -13.86
N VAL A 153 25.80 17.28 -13.93
CA VAL A 153 27.16 17.07 -13.41
C VAL A 153 27.16 16.86 -11.90
N SER A 154 26.33 17.61 -11.15
CA SER A 154 26.18 17.43 -9.70
C SER A 154 25.59 16.07 -9.32
N ASN A 155 24.65 15.55 -10.11
CA ASN A 155 24.06 14.23 -9.88
C ASN A 155 25.07 13.09 -10.10
N VAL A 156 25.89 13.19 -11.15
CA VAL A 156 27.00 12.24 -11.40
C VAL A 156 28.02 12.27 -10.26
N LEU A 157 28.39 13.47 -9.79
CA LEU A 157 29.27 13.66 -8.63
C LEU A 157 28.68 13.05 -7.34
N ALA A 158 27.41 13.31 -7.06
CA ALA A 158 26.73 12.81 -5.87
C ALA A 158 26.57 11.28 -5.87
N ASP A 159 26.25 10.69 -7.02
CA ASP A 159 26.19 9.24 -7.19
C ASP A 159 27.58 8.59 -7.00
N GLY A 160 28.61 9.21 -7.58
CA GLY A 160 30.00 8.80 -7.39
C GLY A 160 30.47 8.85 -5.94
N LEU A 161 30.10 9.91 -5.19
CA LEU A 161 30.41 10.04 -3.76
C LEU A 161 29.72 8.96 -2.92
N LYS A 162 28.44 8.66 -3.21
CA LYS A 162 27.68 7.59 -2.52
C LYS A 162 28.30 6.21 -2.77
N LYS A 163 28.70 5.94 -4.01
CA LYS A 163 29.24 4.64 -4.45
C LYS A 163 30.74 4.47 -4.21
N GLY A 164 31.46 5.56 -3.87
CA GLY A 164 32.92 5.54 -3.69
C GLY A 164 33.69 5.39 -5.00
N THR A 165 33.16 5.93 -6.10
CA THR A 165 33.75 5.84 -7.44
C THR A 165 34.98 6.75 -7.57
N SER A 166 36.02 6.30 -8.26
CA SER A 166 37.26 7.08 -8.44
C SER A 166 37.04 8.32 -9.32
N ALA A 167 37.82 9.37 -9.06
CA ALA A 167 37.75 10.63 -9.82
C ALA A 167 38.02 10.45 -11.32
N ALA A 168 38.86 9.47 -11.70
CA ALA A 168 39.16 9.16 -13.09
C ALA A 168 37.97 8.52 -13.83
N SER A 169 37.22 7.64 -13.16
CA SER A 169 36.02 7.00 -13.74
C SER A 169 34.88 8.00 -13.91
N LEU A 170 34.66 8.85 -12.91
CA LEU A 170 33.68 9.93 -13.00
C LEU A 170 34.10 11.02 -14.01
N GLY A 171 35.41 11.28 -14.13
CA GLY A 171 35.96 12.20 -15.13
C GLY A 171 35.62 11.78 -16.56
N LEU A 172 35.55 10.46 -16.83
CA LEU A 172 35.09 9.93 -18.12
C LEU A 172 33.59 10.18 -18.36
N GLN A 173 32.75 10.02 -17.33
CA GLN A 173 31.30 10.26 -17.42
C GLN A 173 30.97 11.74 -17.59
N VAL A 174 31.71 12.62 -16.90
CA VAL A 174 31.52 14.07 -16.99
C VAL A 174 32.09 14.64 -18.30
N ARG A 175 33.04 13.95 -18.94
CA ARG A 175 33.68 14.40 -20.19
C ARG A 175 32.69 14.67 -21.32
N GLN A 176 31.60 13.90 -21.42
CA GLN A 176 30.60 14.03 -22.48
C GLN A 176 29.91 15.40 -22.51
N TYR A 177 29.95 16.11 -21.39
CA TYR A 177 29.30 17.39 -21.19
C TYR A 177 30.21 18.59 -21.56
N LEU A 178 31.43 18.36 -22.05
CA LEU A 178 32.37 19.41 -22.48
C LEU A 178 32.08 19.92 -23.90
N ASN A 179 32.43 21.18 -24.21
CA ASN A 179 32.27 21.80 -25.55
C ASN A 179 32.90 20.96 -26.67
N ASN A 180 34.00 20.27 -26.37
CA ASN A 180 34.67 19.35 -27.30
C ASN A 180 35.14 18.10 -26.53
N PRO A 181 34.29 17.09 -26.30
CA PRO A 181 34.58 15.98 -25.38
C PRO A 181 35.81 15.16 -25.80
N ASP A 182 36.12 15.15 -27.10
CA ASP A 182 37.25 14.43 -27.70
C ASP A 182 38.52 15.27 -27.91
N MET A 183 38.50 16.55 -27.54
CA MET A 183 39.61 17.47 -27.74
C MET A 183 40.85 17.03 -26.98
N MET A 184 41.93 16.90 -27.73
CA MET A 184 43.27 16.59 -27.25
C MET A 184 44.28 17.23 -28.20
N TYR A 185 45.22 18.00 -27.66
CA TYR A 185 46.36 18.49 -28.43
C TYR A 185 47.59 17.61 -28.20
N ARG A 186 48.38 17.41 -29.25
CA ARG A 186 49.71 16.79 -29.17
C ARG A 186 50.75 17.74 -29.75
N ARG A 187 51.96 17.70 -29.15
CA ARG A 187 53.14 18.37 -29.67
C ARG A 187 53.79 17.50 -30.74
N TYR A 188 54.12 18.09 -31.87
CA TYR A 188 54.92 17.46 -32.91
C TYR A 188 56.16 18.31 -33.13
N HIS A 189 57.32 17.67 -33.00
CA HIS A 189 58.61 18.27 -33.32
C HIS A 189 58.83 18.13 -34.81
N ARG A 190 59.16 19.24 -35.47
CA ARG A 190 59.56 19.24 -36.87
C ARG A 190 60.83 20.05 -37.01
N THR A 191 61.87 19.38 -37.49
CA THR A 191 63.09 20.05 -37.92
C THR A 191 62.81 20.80 -39.21
N VAL A 192 62.85 22.13 -39.14
CA VAL A 192 62.75 23.03 -40.30
C VAL A 192 64.15 23.57 -40.57
N VAL A 193 64.57 23.54 -41.82
CA VAL A 193 65.83 24.15 -42.24
C VAL A 193 65.56 25.63 -42.49
N ASP A 194 66.31 26.51 -41.83
CA ASP A 194 66.23 27.94 -42.09
C ASP A 194 66.79 28.28 -43.49
N ALA A 195 66.60 29.52 -43.94
CA ALA A 195 67.06 29.96 -45.26
C ALA A 195 68.59 29.90 -45.43
N GLN A 196 69.33 29.69 -44.33
CA GLN A 196 70.78 29.61 -44.26
C GLN A 196 71.31 28.17 -44.13
N GLY A 197 70.42 27.16 -44.15
CA GLY A 197 70.80 25.74 -44.13
C GLY A 197 70.90 25.11 -42.73
N ASN A 198 70.61 25.82 -41.65
CA ASN A 198 70.65 25.28 -40.29
C ASN A 198 69.33 24.60 -39.91
N LYS A 199 69.43 23.44 -39.25
CA LYS A 199 68.28 22.67 -38.75
C LYS A 199 67.78 23.27 -37.43
N LYS A 200 66.59 23.87 -37.45
CA LYS A 200 65.90 24.39 -36.25
C LYS A 200 64.73 23.47 -35.89
N ASP A 201 64.67 22.99 -34.63
CA ASP A 201 63.51 22.25 -34.14
C ASP A 201 62.35 23.22 -33.87
N VAL A 202 61.24 23.03 -34.58
CA VAL A 202 60.04 23.85 -34.46
C VAL A 202 58.91 22.97 -33.93
N VAL A 203 58.38 23.35 -32.76
CA VAL A 203 57.26 22.65 -32.12
C VAL A 203 55.95 23.15 -32.69
N LYS A 204 55.19 22.26 -33.35
CA LYS A 204 53.84 22.54 -33.84
C LYS A 204 52.80 21.79 -33.01
N TRP A 205 51.73 22.48 -32.67
CA TRP A 205 50.59 21.88 -31.96
C TRP A 205 49.56 21.40 -32.96
N ARG A 206 49.06 20.18 -32.74
CA ARG A 206 47.98 19.61 -33.54
C ARG A 206 46.82 19.17 -32.67
N ARG A 207 45.61 19.59 -33.03
CA ARG A 207 44.36 19.22 -32.39
C ARG A 207 43.82 17.92 -32.98
N ARG A 208 43.38 17.02 -32.11
CA ARG A 208 42.61 15.82 -32.48
C ARG A 208 41.23 16.21 -33.00
N ILE A 209 40.91 15.80 -34.23
CA ILE A 209 39.59 15.87 -34.85
C ILE A 209 39.14 14.44 -35.14
N VAL A 210 37.90 14.13 -34.80
CA VAL A 210 37.25 12.84 -35.10
C VAL A 210 36.18 13.15 -36.15
N ASP A 211 36.27 12.53 -37.33
CA ASP A 211 35.25 12.69 -38.37
C ASP A 211 34.00 11.82 -38.10
N GLU A 212 32.93 12.03 -38.87
CA GLU A 212 31.62 11.36 -38.73
C GLU A 212 31.71 9.82 -38.79
N ASN A 213 32.80 9.28 -39.35
CA ASN A 213 33.07 7.84 -39.45
C ASN A 213 34.05 7.34 -38.38
N GLY A 214 34.41 8.17 -37.39
CA GLY A 214 35.27 7.82 -36.26
C GLY A 214 36.77 7.79 -36.56
N LYS A 215 37.22 8.30 -37.72
CA LYS A 215 38.65 8.35 -38.08
C LYS A 215 39.28 9.59 -37.45
N VAL A 216 40.41 9.36 -36.77
CA VAL A 216 41.11 10.39 -35.99
C VAL A 216 42.16 11.06 -36.87
N ARG A 217 42.12 12.40 -36.93
CA ARG A 217 43.10 13.23 -37.64
C ARG A 217 43.67 14.27 -36.68
N PHE A 218 44.95 14.59 -36.82
CA PHE A 218 45.58 15.66 -36.05
C PHE A 218 45.85 16.85 -36.96
N VAL A 219 45.02 17.89 -36.81
CA VAL A 219 45.08 19.10 -37.64
C VAL A 219 45.89 20.17 -36.91
N GLU A 220 46.78 20.83 -37.64
CA GLU A 220 47.62 21.90 -37.10
C GLU A 220 46.76 23.09 -36.67
N GLU A 221 46.99 23.60 -35.46
CA GLU A 221 46.24 24.73 -34.91
C GLU A 221 47.20 25.71 -34.22
N PRO A 222 47.08 27.03 -34.45
CA PRO A 222 47.95 28.04 -33.83
C PRO A 222 47.83 28.04 -32.30
N LEU A 223 48.95 28.26 -31.61
CA LEU A 223 49.02 28.23 -30.14
C LEU A 223 48.13 29.30 -29.48
N GLU A 224 47.91 30.42 -30.17
CA GLU A 224 47.12 31.55 -29.70
C GLU A 224 45.64 31.18 -29.50
N LYS A 225 45.13 30.19 -30.23
CA LYS A 225 43.75 29.67 -30.08
C LYS A 225 43.58 28.71 -28.90
N VAL A 226 44.66 28.32 -28.21
CA VAL A 226 44.66 27.24 -27.20
C VAL A 226 44.37 27.74 -25.77
N GLY A 227 44.34 29.06 -25.53
CA GLY A 227 43.92 29.69 -24.27
C GLY A 227 44.83 29.45 -23.05
N MET A 228 45.15 30.50 -22.30
CA MET A 228 45.92 30.39 -21.05
C MET A 228 44.99 30.09 -19.87
N GLY A 229 44.87 28.82 -19.49
CA GLY A 229 44.02 28.37 -18.37
C GLY A 229 43.30 27.03 -18.59
N HIS A 230 43.42 26.47 -19.80
CA HIS A 230 42.78 25.25 -20.23
C HIS A 230 43.80 24.09 -20.24
N TYR A 231 43.50 22.92 -19.65
CA TYR A 231 44.28 21.75 -20.05
C TYR A 231 44.03 21.53 -21.53
N ARG A 232 45.09 21.22 -22.27
CA ARG A 232 45.03 20.93 -23.71
C ARG A 232 44.37 19.57 -24.02
N SER A 233 43.52 19.09 -23.11
CA SER A 233 42.73 17.88 -23.21
C SER A 233 41.47 18.00 -22.36
N SER A 234 40.33 17.70 -22.97
CA SER A 234 39.02 17.66 -22.30
C SER A 234 38.97 16.65 -21.16
N LYS A 235 39.64 15.49 -21.32
CA LYS A 235 39.76 14.50 -20.24
C LYS A 235 40.45 15.09 -19.00
N ARG A 236 41.58 15.79 -19.18
CA ARG A 236 42.31 16.38 -18.04
C ARG A 236 41.54 17.53 -17.37
N ASN A 237 40.75 18.27 -18.14
CA ASN A 237 39.83 19.27 -17.57
C ASN A 237 38.72 18.62 -16.73
N ALA A 238 38.12 17.52 -17.20
CA ALA A 238 37.13 16.77 -16.43
C ALA A 238 37.75 16.18 -15.15
N ASP A 239 38.92 15.53 -15.25
CA ASP A 239 39.63 14.96 -14.10
C ASP A 239 39.98 16.04 -13.06
N ARG A 240 40.39 17.24 -13.50
CA ARG A 240 40.63 18.39 -12.62
C ARG A 240 39.38 18.78 -11.85
N LEU A 241 38.26 18.94 -12.54
CA LEU A 241 36.99 19.29 -11.90
C LEU A 241 36.65 18.22 -10.86
N MET A 242 36.65 16.95 -11.26
CA MET A 242 36.27 15.84 -10.40
C MET A 242 37.10 15.75 -9.13
N ARG A 243 38.43 15.83 -9.23
CA ARG A 243 39.32 15.78 -8.07
C ARG A 243 39.09 16.96 -7.13
N THR A 244 38.94 18.16 -7.68
CA THR A 244 38.74 19.38 -6.88
C THR A 244 37.40 19.35 -6.15
N GLU A 245 36.33 18.96 -6.84
CA GLU A 245 34.98 18.92 -6.27
C GLU A 245 34.81 17.79 -5.25
N ILE A 246 35.36 16.60 -5.50
CA ILE A 246 35.31 15.48 -4.55
C ILE A 246 36.07 15.82 -3.28
N ASN A 247 37.28 16.35 -3.39
CA ASN A 247 38.08 16.73 -2.23
C ASN A 247 37.40 17.86 -1.45
N GLY A 248 36.92 18.90 -2.15
CA GLY A 248 36.19 20.00 -1.52
C GLY A 248 34.92 19.54 -0.79
N ALA A 249 34.14 18.63 -1.39
CA ALA A 249 32.95 18.05 -0.77
C ALA A 249 33.28 17.26 0.49
N TYR A 250 34.32 16.42 0.43
CA TYR A 250 34.75 15.60 1.55
C TYR A 250 35.22 16.46 2.73
N HIS A 251 36.06 17.47 2.47
CA HIS A 251 36.53 18.38 3.52
C HIS A 251 35.41 19.27 4.08
N ARG A 252 34.47 19.71 3.24
CA ARG A 252 33.32 20.49 3.71
C ARG A 252 32.38 19.68 4.59
N ALA A 253 32.11 18.42 4.24
CA ALA A 253 31.32 17.52 5.09
C ALA A 253 32.01 17.25 6.44
N ASN A 254 33.34 17.09 6.42
CA ASN A 254 34.12 16.99 7.64
C ASN A 254 34.05 18.28 8.47
N ALA A 255 34.18 19.46 7.86
CA ALA A 255 34.07 20.73 8.55
C ALA A 255 32.69 20.90 9.23
N GLU A 256 31.59 20.65 8.50
CA GLU A 256 30.23 20.70 9.05
C GLU A 256 30.05 19.74 10.23
N ARG A 257 30.53 18.50 10.09
CA ARG A 257 30.49 17.50 11.16
C ARG A 257 31.28 17.97 12.37
N TRP A 258 32.56 18.28 12.18
CA TRP A 258 33.47 18.61 13.27
C TRP A 258 33.07 19.87 14.02
N GLN A 259 32.46 20.85 13.35
CA GLN A 259 31.89 22.04 14.01
C GLN A 259 30.86 21.67 15.09
N MET A 260 30.06 20.63 14.86
CA MET A 260 29.05 20.15 15.80
C MET A 260 29.60 19.24 16.91
N GLU A 261 30.83 18.74 16.78
CA GLU A 261 31.40 17.78 17.73
C GLU A 261 32.15 18.48 18.88
N PRO A 262 31.65 18.50 20.12
CA PRO A 262 32.23 19.29 21.22
C PRO A 262 33.66 18.88 21.63
N PHE A 263 34.06 17.63 21.39
CA PHE A 263 35.41 17.13 21.69
C PHE A 263 36.44 17.43 20.58
N VAL A 264 36.03 17.99 19.44
CA VAL A 264 36.94 18.48 18.40
C VAL A 264 37.27 19.94 18.71
N ILE A 265 38.57 20.25 18.77
CA ILE A 265 39.12 21.52 19.26
C ILE A 265 39.86 22.32 18.17
N GLY A 266 40.01 21.74 16.98
CA GLY A 266 40.68 22.33 15.82
C GLY A 266 40.78 21.32 14.69
N ILE A 267 41.43 21.71 13.59
CA ILE A 267 41.77 20.81 12.49
C ILE A 267 43.27 20.90 12.19
N VAL A 268 43.88 19.81 11.73
CA VAL A 268 45.23 19.82 11.17
C VAL A 268 45.13 19.54 9.68
N ILE A 269 45.85 20.34 8.89
CA ILE A 269 45.94 20.19 7.44
C ILE A 269 47.35 19.68 7.12
N ASP A 270 47.40 18.47 6.56
CA ASP A 270 48.63 17.75 6.23
C ASP A 270 48.74 17.51 4.72
N LEU A 271 49.98 17.48 4.22
CA LEU A 271 50.24 17.11 2.83
C LEU A 271 50.00 15.62 2.60
N SER A 272 49.49 15.28 1.41
CA SER A 272 49.42 13.87 1.00
C SER A 272 50.83 13.33 0.74
N PRO A 273 51.12 12.05 1.08
CA PRO A 273 52.37 11.40 0.69
C PRO A 273 52.64 11.37 -0.82
N GLN A 274 51.61 11.61 -1.64
CA GLN A 274 51.67 11.66 -3.11
C GLN A 274 51.80 13.09 -3.65
N HIS A 275 52.17 14.05 -2.80
CA HIS A 275 52.42 15.43 -3.21
C HIS A 275 53.58 15.46 -4.22
N PRO A 276 53.33 15.84 -5.48
CA PRO A 276 54.27 15.58 -6.57
C PRO A 276 55.47 16.54 -6.62
N ALA A 277 55.33 17.76 -6.12
CA ALA A 277 56.38 18.79 -6.06
C ALA A 277 56.04 19.82 -4.96
N PRO A 278 57.02 20.49 -4.34
CA PRO A 278 56.76 21.55 -3.36
C PRO A 278 55.92 22.69 -3.96
N ASP A 279 54.85 23.07 -3.29
CA ASP A 279 53.95 24.17 -3.68
C ASP A 279 53.40 24.92 -2.45
N GLU A 280 52.39 25.78 -2.62
CA GLU A 280 51.78 26.54 -1.53
C GLU A 280 51.23 25.67 -0.38
N CYS A 281 50.95 24.38 -0.62
CA CYS A 281 50.50 23.45 0.42
C CYS A 281 51.56 23.24 1.51
N ASP A 282 52.85 23.25 1.14
CA ASP A 282 53.96 23.04 2.06
C ASP A 282 54.04 24.18 3.09
N GLU A 283 53.78 25.41 2.64
CA GLU A 283 53.82 26.62 3.47
C GLU A 283 52.56 26.77 4.33
N LEU A 284 51.42 26.28 3.83
CA LEU A 284 50.11 26.40 4.48
C LEU A 284 49.73 25.19 5.37
N ALA A 285 50.53 24.13 5.41
CA ALA A 285 50.30 22.99 6.31
C ALA A 285 50.43 23.40 7.79
N GLY A 286 49.51 22.94 8.63
CA GLY A 286 49.48 23.32 10.04
C GLY A 286 48.16 23.09 10.76
N ARG A 287 48.07 23.65 11.97
CA ARG A 287 46.88 23.57 12.83
C ARG A 287 46.01 24.80 12.65
N TYR A 288 44.73 24.59 12.37
CA TYR A 288 43.75 25.63 12.10
C TYR A 288 42.57 25.56 13.09
N PRO A 289 41.83 26.66 13.26
CA PRO A 289 40.63 26.70 14.09
C PRO A 289 39.57 25.67 13.65
N LYS A 290 38.74 25.23 14.60
CA LYS A 290 37.70 24.20 14.37
C LYS A 290 36.70 24.57 13.28
N ASP A 291 36.37 25.86 13.18
CA ASP A 291 35.44 26.44 12.23
C ASP A 291 36.12 26.94 10.95
N PHE A 292 37.43 26.70 10.77
CA PHE A 292 38.10 26.96 9.50
C PHE A 292 37.60 25.99 8.42
N ILE A 293 37.05 26.53 7.34
CA ILE A 293 36.45 25.75 6.25
C ILE A 293 37.55 25.43 5.23
N PHE A 294 38.17 24.26 5.34
CA PHE A 294 39.11 23.77 4.34
C PHE A 294 38.38 23.03 3.21
N THR A 295 38.72 23.33 1.95
CA THR A 295 38.21 22.61 0.76
C THR A 295 39.31 22.32 -0.27
N GLY A 296 40.58 22.40 0.14
CA GLY A 296 41.75 22.40 -0.74
C GLY A 296 42.32 23.81 -0.96
N TRP A 297 43.64 23.92 -1.06
CA TRP A 297 44.36 25.19 -1.27
C TRP A 297 44.28 25.67 -2.73
N HIS A 298 44.38 24.74 -3.67
CA HIS A 298 44.37 24.99 -5.11
C HIS A 298 43.63 23.87 -5.86
N PRO A 299 43.36 24.02 -7.17
CA PRO A 299 42.75 22.94 -7.95
C PRO A 299 43.66 21.71 -7.97
N GLN A 300 43.06 20.52 -7.90
CA GLN A 300 43.77 19.23 -7.74
C GLN A 300 44.59 19.07 -6.45
N CYS A 301 44.35 19.89 -5.42
CA CYS A 301 45.00 19.73 -4.13
C CYS A 301 44.75 18.33 -3.55
N LEU A 302 45.82 17.67 -3.09
CA LEU A 302 45.79 16.33 -2.50
C LEU A 302 45.85 16.36 -0.97
N CYS A 303 45.96 17.55 -0.36
CA CYS A 303 46.08 17.70 1.09
C CYS A 303 44.85 17.18 1.82
N MET A 304 45.08 16.72 3.05
CA MET A 304 44.05 16.14 3.90
C MET A 304 43.84 16.98 5.15
N SER A 305 42.60 17.00 5.64
CA SER A 305 42.27 17.57 6.95
C SER A 305 41.98 16.45 7.94
N ASN A 306 42.49 16.54 9.15
CA ASN A 306 42.20 15.63 10.26
C ASN A 306 41.71 16.42 11.50
N PRO A 307 40.80 15.88 12.31
CA PRO A 307 40.33 16.58 13.50
C PRO A 307 41.40 16.55 14.60
N ILE A 308 41.57 17.68 15.29
CA ILE A 308 42.31 17.73 16.55
C ILE A 308 41.28 17.53 17.66
N THR A 309 41.45 16.48 18.48
CA THR A 309 40.54 16.16 19.58
C THR A 309 41.17 16.46 20.94
N ILE A 310 40.33 16.67 21.96
CA ILE A 310 40.78 16.77 23.37
C ILE A 310 41.66 15.57 23.76
N GLN A 311 42.69 15.83 24.55
CA GLN A 311 43.69 14.83 24.96
C GLN A 311 43.89 14.82 26.49
N GLY A 312 44.57 13.79 27.00
CA GLY A 312 45.04 13.75 28.38
C GLY A 312 43.93 13.84 29.44
N GLU A 313 44.15 14.64 30.48
CA GLU A 313 43.20 14.82 31.59
C GLU A 313 41.90 15.51 31.16
N GLU A 314 41.97 16.43 30.19
CA GLU A 314 40.78 17.09 29.63
C GLU A 314 39.82 16.08 28.99
N LYS A 315 40.37 15.09 28.26
CA LYS A 315 39.59 14.00 27.69
C LYS A 315 38.88 13.19 28.78
N LYS A 316 39.60 12.83 29.85
CA LYS A 316 39.04 12.04 30.97
C LYS A 316 37.90 12.79 31.66
N GLU A 317 38.08 14.08 31.92
CA GLU A 317 37.08 14.91 32.57
C GLU A 317 35.84 15.12 31.68
N PHE A 318 36.05 15.40 30.39
CA PHE A 318 34.96 15.54 29.42
C PHE A 318 34.07 14.28 29.38
N TYR A 319 34.68 13.09 29.32
CA TYR A 319 33.91 11.84 29.29
C TYR A 319 33.28 11.48 30.64
N ARG A 320 33.90 11.86 31.77
CA ARG A 320 33.30 11.70 33.10
C ARG A 320 31.99 12.49 33.22
N ARG A 321 32.00 13.76 32.81
CA ARG A 321 30.82 14.63 32.80
C ARG A 321 29.74 14.15 31.83
N LEU A 322 30.14 13.68 30.65
CA LEU A 322 29.23 13.07 29.69
C LEU A 322 28.56 11.79 30.25
N ALA A 323 29.32 10.93 30.94
CA ALA A 323 28.79 9.72 31.59
C ALA A 323 27.86 10.03 32.78
N ALA A 324 28.04 11.19 33.42
CA ALA A 324 27.16 11.71 34.46
C ALA A 324 25.86 12.34 33.91
N GLY A 325 25.68 12.39 32.59
CA GLY A 325 24.47 12.89 31.93
C GLY A 325 24.43 14.40 31.68
N GLU A 326 25.56 15.10 31.81
CA GLU A 326 25.65 16.53 31.49
C GLU A 326 25.55 16.79 29.97
N ASP A 327 24.87 17.87 29.57
CA ASP A 327 24.86 18.34 28.19
C ASP A 327 26.20 19.02 27.83
N MET A 328 27.01 18.31 27.05
CA MET A 328 28.34 18.76 26.63
C MET A 328 28.36 19.47 25.28
N SER A 329 27.20 19.73 24.65
CA SER A 329 27.12 20.35 23.31
C SER A 329 27.73 21.76 23.24
N GLY A 330 27.70 22.50 24.34
CA GLY A 330 28.31 23.84 24.48
C GLY A 330 29.74 23.86 25.02
N TYR A 331 30.39 22.70 25.18
CA TYR A 331 31.73 22.64 25.76
C TYR A 331 32.78 23.33 24.88
N VAL A 332 33.58 24.21 25.48
CA VAL A 332 34.71 24.88 24.83
C VAL A 332 36.00 24.49 25.55
N SER A 333 36.86 23.79 24.83
CA SER A 333 38.18 23.39 25.32
C SER A 333 39.08 24.60 25.58
N PRO A 334 39.80 24.67 26.72
CA PRO A 334 40.88 25.64 26.92
C PRO A 334 42.01 25.51 25.89
N ASN A 335 42.21 24.30 25.34
CA ASN A 335 43.24 23.96 24.36
C ASN A 335 42.80 24.16 22.90
N ALA A 336 41.63 24.79 22.68
CA ALA A 336 41.13 25.05 21.33
C ALA A 336 42.10 25.91 20.50
N VAL A 337 42.25 25.54 19.22
CA VAL A 337 43.02 26.34 18.26
C VAL A 337 42.20 27.57 17.91
N LYS A 338 42.69 28.77 18.27
CA LYS A 338 41.92 30.02 18.22
C LYS A 338 42.13 30.85 16.96
N ASP A 339 43.23 30.64 16.24
CA ASP A 339 43.60 31.47 15.09
C ASP A 339 44.44 30.69 14.07
N LEU A 340 44.76 31.32 12.93
CA LEU A 340 45.61 30.74 11.87
C LEU A 340 47.01 30.40 12.40
N PRO A 341 47.68 29.36 11.86
CA PRO A 341 49.06 29.06 12.20
C PRO A 341 49.99 30.17 11.67
N ASP A 342 51.11 30.40 12.35
CA ASP A 342 52.01 31.52 12.05
C ASP A 342 52.56 31.49 10.61
N ARG A 343 52.84 30.29 10.08
CA ARG A 343 53.26 30.12 8.68
C ARG A 343 52.20 30.64 7.68
N ALA A 344 50.92 30.41 7.95
CA ALA A 344 49.84 30.91 7.11
C ALA A 344 49.70 32.43 7.21
N LYS A 345 49.92 33.02 8.38
CA LYS A 345 49.94 34.49 8.55
C LYS A 345 51.07 35.12 7.76
N GLN A 346 52.28 34.59 7.90
CA GLN A 346 53.45 35.02 7.12
C GLN A 346 53.22 34.90 5.62
N TRP A 347 52.55 33.83 5.17
CA TRP A 347 52.20 33.65 3.77
C TRP A 347 51.23 34.71 3.25
N ILE A 348 50.20 35.04 4.04
CA ILE A 348 49.23 36.10 3.74
C ILE A 348 49.95 37.45 3.64
N ASP A 349 50.82 37.75 4.60
CA ASP A 349 51.59 39.01 4.64
C ASP A 349 52.54 39.12 3.43
N ALA A 350 53.23 38.04 3.07
CA ALA A 350 54.10 38.00 1.89
C ALA A 350 53.33 38.18 0.56
N ASN A 351 52.02 37.91 0.54
CA ASN A 351 51.16 38.04 -0.63
C ASN A 351 50.11 39.15 -0.51
N ARG A 352 50.24 40.04 0.48
CA ARG A 352 49.23 41.03 0.88
C ARG A 352 48.67 41.87 -0.27
N ASP A 353 49.52 42.38 -1.14
CA ASP A 353 49.09 43.18 -2.31
C ASP A 353 48.26 42.36 -3.31
N LYS A 354 48.59 41.07 -3.49
CA LYS A 354 47.82 40.16 -4.36
C LYS A 354 46.45 39.89 -3.77
N PHE A 355 46.35 39.76 -2.45
CA PHE A 355 45.06 39.62 -1.75
C PHE A 355 44.19 40.85 -1.96
N ILE A 356 44.75 42.05 -1.79
CA ILE A 356 44.03 43.32 -1.95
C ILE A 356 43.54 43.46 -3.40
N SER A 357 44.42 43.33 -4.38
CA SER A 357 44.09 43.42 -5.80
C SER A 357 43.11 42.33 -6.27
N ALA A 358 43.17 41.12 -5.71
CA ALA A 358 42.21 40.06 -6.01
C ALA A 358 40.84 40.35 -5.38
N GLY A 359 40.82 40.86 -4.15
CA GLY A 359 39.61 41.28 -3.45
C GLY A 359 38.87 42.41 -4.17
N GLU A 360 39.58 43.47 -4.57
CA GLU A 360 39.04 44.60 -5.34
C GLU A 360 38.32 44.14 -6.63
N ARG A 361 38.86 43.10 -7.28
CA ARG A 361 38.30 42.51 -8.50
C ARG A 361 37.22 41.46 -8.24
N GLY A 362 36.87 41.18 -6.98
CA GLY A 362 35.94 40.12 -6.59
C GLY A 362 36.44 38.69 -6.89
N LYS A 363 37.77 38.50 -7.02
CA LYS A 363 38.42 37.24 -7.44
C LYS A 363 39.33 36.65 -6.36
N LEU A 364 39.08 36.97 -5.09
CA LEU A 364 39.81 36.37 -3.98
C LEU A 364 39.61 34.84 -3.96
N GLY A 365 40.68 34.08 -3.70
CA GLY A 365 40.62 32.61 -3.67
C GLY A 365 39.55 32.11 -2.69
N TRP A 366 38.81 31.05 -3.07
CA TRP A 366 37.65 30.57 -2.32
C TRP A 366 37.97 30.26 -0.86
N ILE A 367 39.14 29.66 -0.59
CA ILE A 367 39.56 29.28 0.75
C ILE A 367 39.75 30.49 1.67
N TRP A 368 40.20 31.61 1.12
CA TRP A 368 40.43 32.84 1.86
C TRP A 368 39.12 33.60 2.07
N ARG A 369 38.29 33.69 1.03
CA ARG A 369 36.94 34.27 1.08
C ARG A 369 36.07 33.59 2.13
N ASP A 370 36.04 32.26 2.13
CA ASP A 370 35.19 31.46 3.03
C ASP A 370 35.68 31.53 4.49
N ASN A 371 36.90 32.04 4.73
CA ASN A 371 37.53 32.15 6.05
C ASN A 371 37.90 33.60 6.45
N MET A 372 37.21 34.61 5.90
CA MET A 372 37.54 36.03 6.16
C MET A 372 37.47 36.45 7.63
N LYS A 373 36.77 35.71 8.48
CA LYS A 373 36.81 35.87 9.96
C LYS A 373 38.24 35.80 10.52
N TYR A 374 39.08 34.96 9.93
CA TYR A 374 40.46 34.73 10.37
C TYR A 374 41.45 35.49 9.51
N VAL A 375 41.26 35.44 8.18
CA VAL A 375 42.13 36.11 7.20
C VAL A 375 42.06 37.63 7.34
N GLY A 376 40.86 38.17 7.58
CA GLY A 376 40.65 39.62 7.67
C GLY A 376 41.36 40.27 8.85
N LYS A 377 41.78 39.51 9.86
CA LYS A 377 42.58 40.03 10.98
C LYS A 377 43.98 40.49 10.57
N GLN A 378 44.47 40.09 9.40
CA GLN A 378 45.80 40.48 8.87
C GLN A 378 45.77 41.78 8.04
N PHE A 379 44.58 42.32 7.76
CA PHE A 379 44.40 43.50 6.90
C PHE A 379 43.85 44.68 7.70
N SER A 380 44.20 45.90 7.30
CA SER A 380 43.65 47.11 7.90
C SER A 380 42.18 47.30 7.50
N PRO A 381 41.38 48.07 8.27
CA PRO A 381 40.01 48.37 7.90
C PRO A 381 39.87 49.00 6.50
N GLU A 382 40.81 49.85 6.09
CA GLU A 382 40.84 50.48 4.76
C GLU A 382 41.09 49.47 3.64
N GLU A 383 41.98 48.50 3.87
CA GLU A 383 42.30 47.45 2.91
C GLU A 383 41.16 46.46 2.75
N LEU A 384 40.50 46.09 3.87
CA LEU A 384 39.29 45.27 3.83
C LEU A 384 38.19 45.94 3.02
N LEU A 385 38.00 47.25 3.20
CA LEU A 385 37.03 48.05 2.44
C LEU A 385 37.35 48.05 0.94
N LYS A 386 38.63 48.22 0.57
CA LYS A 386 39.09 48.11 -0.82
C LYS A 386 38.80 46.74 -1.41
N MET A 387 39.00 45.68 -0.63
CA MET A 387 38.69 44.30 -1.02
C MET A 387 37.18 44.00 -1.13
N GLY A 388 36.30 44.99 -0.92
CA GLY A 388 34.85 44.81 -0.97
C GLY A 388 34.26 44.16 0.29
N TYR A 389 35.04 44.04 1.36
CA TYR A 389 34.59 43.52 2.64
C TYR A 389 34.31 44.67 3.60
N GLN A 390 33.12 44.70 4.17
CA GLN A 390 32.88 45.61 5.29
C GLN A 390 33.65 45.08 6.49
N PRO A 391 34.69 45.78 6.99
CA PRO A 391 35.35 45.36 8.21
C PRO A 391 34.28 45.28 9.29
N SER A 392 34.20 44.14 9.99
CA SER A 392 33.46 44.09 11.23
C SER A 392 34.20 45.01 12.19
N ILE A 393 33.85 46.30 12.19
CA ILE A 393 34.18 47.18 13.30
C ILE A 393 33.72 46.40 14.52
N ALA A 394 34.65 46.01 15.39
CA ALA A 394 34.30 45.48 16.68
C ALA A 394 33.32 46.51 17.23
N ARG A 395 32.02 46.15 17.28
CA ARG A 395 31.02 47.07 17.79
C ARG A 395 31.55 47.46 19.16
N VAL A 396 32.01 48.71 19.32
CA VAL A 396 31.96 49.37 20.61
C VAL A 396 30.55 49.06 21.05
N LYS A 397 30.39 48.28 22.13
CA LYS A 397 29.07 47.88 22.61
C LYS A 397 28.34 49.19 22.88
N ARG A 398 27.55 49.66 21.92
CA ARG A 398 26.62 50.76 22.13
C ARG A 398 25.79 50.31 23.31
N VAL A 399 25.93 51.02 24.43
CA VAL A 399 25.07 50.78 25.58
C VAL A 399 23.68 51.17 25.11
N LYS A 400 22.86 50.14 24.86
CA LYS A 400 21.47 50.31 24.43
C LYS A 400 20.77 51.13 25.49
N THR A 401 20.06 52.16 25.06
CA THR A 401 19.18 52.94 25.95
C THR A 401 18.13 52.02 26.59
N GLU A 402 17.56 52.40 27.72
CA GLU A 402 16.50 51.60 28.37
C GLU A 402 15.29 51.38 27.43
N ALA A 403 14.96 52.37 26.61
CA ALA A 403 13.93 52.24 25.58
C ALA A 403 14.27 51.17 24.52
N GLU A 404 15.53 51.09 24.07
CA GLU A 404 15.96 50.07 23.11
C GLU A 404 16.04 48.67 23.73
N LYS A 405 16.41 48.57 25.02
CA LYS A 405 16.36 47.30 25.76
C LYS A 405 14.92 46.80 25.88
N ALA A 406 13.99 47.69 26.28
CA ALA A 406 12.56 47.39 26.36
C ALA A 406 11.98 46.99 24.99
N ASP A 407 12.34 47.68 23.91
CA ASP A 407 11.88 47.33 22.56
C ASP A 407 12.43 45.98 22.09
N ILE A 408 13.71 45.67 22.37
CA ILE A 408 14.30 44.37 22.06
C ILE A 408 13.63 43.25 22.87
N GLN A 409 13.36 43.49 24.15
CA GLN A 409 12.66 42.54 25.02
C GLN A 409 11.25 42.29 24.50
N ARG A 410 10.49 43.35 24.17
CA ARG A 410 9.17 43.25 23.53
C ARG A 410 9.22 42.43 22.25
N ARG A 411 10.15 42.73 21.32
CA ARG A 411 10.31 41.97 20.06
C ARG A 411 10.72 40.51 20.30
N TRP A 412 11.47 40.24 21.35
CA TRP A 412 11.82 38.88 21.75
C TRP A 412 10.62 38.13 22.32
N ASP A 413 9.84 38.76 23.20
CA ASP A 413 8.61 38.20 23.77
C ASP A 413 7.56 37.93 22.69
N GLU A 414 7.37 38.87 21.75
CA GLU A 414 6.52 38.68 20.56
C GLU A 414 6.98 37.49 19.71
N ARG A 415 8.30 37.37 19.48
CA ARG A 415 8.87 36.24 18.72
C ARG A 415 8.70 34.93 19.47
N LYS A 416 8.89 34.92 20.78
CA LYS A 416 8.69 33.75 21.65
C LYS A 416 7.23 33.30 21.63
N ALA A 417 6.28 34.23 21.75
CA ALA A 417 4.84 33.95 21.64
C ALA A 417 4.47 33.39 20.26
N LYS A 418 4.98 33.99 19.18
CA LYS A 418 4.78 33.52 17.81
C LYS A 418 5.34 32.11 17.59
N ASN A 419 6.55 31.84 18.08
CA ASN A 419 7.19 30.53 18.00
C ASN A 419 6.39 29.48 18.77
N ALA A 420 5.92 29.80 19.97
CA ALA A 420 5.06 28.91 20.76
C ALA A 420 3.76 28.58 20.02
N LEU A 421 3.14 29.56 19.34
CA LEU A 421 1.94 29.34 18.54
C LEU A 421 2.20 28.42 17.34
N ILE A 422 3.34 28.57 16.66
CA ILE A 422 3.75 27.68 15.55
C ILE A 422 3.88 26.24 16.04
N ILE A 423 4.57 26.02 17.16
CA ILE A 423 4.73 24.69 17.75
C ILE A 423 3.38 24.11 18.19
N LYS A 424 2.49 24.92 18.80
CA LYS A 424 1.13 24.51 19.18
C LYS A 424 0.31 24.09 17.95
N THR A 425 0.37 24.86 16.87
CA THR A 425 -0.31 24.55 15.61
C THR A 425 0.23 23.26 14.99
N GLY A 426 1.55 23.09 14.98
CA GLY A 426 2.19 21.85 14.53
C GLY A 426 1.75 20.64 15.34
N LYS A 427 1.66 20.76 16.68
CA LYS A 427 1.15 19.69 17.55
C LYS A 427 -0.31 19.32 17.23
N ASN A 428 -1.18 20.31 17.01
CA ASN A 428 -2.58 20.05 16.64
C ASN A 428 -2.67 19.29 15.31
N VAL A 429 -1.92 19.71 14.29
CA VAL A 429 -1.88 19.02 12.99
C VAL A 429 -1.34 17.59 13.13
N TRP A 430 -0.28 17.41 13.92
CA TRP A 430 0.26 16.10 14.23
C TRP A 430 -0.78 15.20 14.91
N GLN A 431 -1.51 15.71 15.91
CA GLN A 431 -2.57 14.95 16.60
C GLN A 431 -3.71 14.56 15.67
N VAL A 432 -4.12 15.44 14.75
CA VAL A 432 -5.14 15.11 13.74
C VAL A 432 -4.62 13.97 12.84
N ALA A 433 -3.39 14.09 12.32
CA ALA A 433 -2.79 13.05 11.51
C ALA A 433 -2.63 11.72 12.27
N ASP A 434 -2.31 11.79 13.57
CA ASP A 434 -2.15 10.63 14.42
C ASP A 434 -3.46 9.88 14.63
N LYS A 435 -4.59 10.60 14.76
CA LYS A 435 -5.93 9.98 14.84
C LYS A 435 -6.41 9.36 13.53
N LEU A 436 -5.99 9.92 12.39
CA LEU A 436 -6.42 9.45 11.07
C LEU A 436 -5.67 8.18 10.61
N GLU A 437 -4.41 8.04 11.05
CA GLU A 437 -3.58 6.84 10.80
C GLU A 437 -3.36 6.49 9.32
N TYR A 438 -3.46 7.46 8.42
CA TYR A 438 -3.26 7.21 6.99
C TYR A 438 -1.82 6.79 6.68
N THR A 439 -1.68 5.66 5.96
CA THR A 439 -0.38 5.04 5.63
C THR A 439 0.57 6.00 4.90
N GLU A 440 0.07 6.75 3.92
CA GLU A 440 0.84 7.72 3.13
C GLU A 440 1.41 8.88 3.97
N THR A 441 0.81 9.17 5.12
CA THR A 441 1.20 10.32 5.94
C THR A 441 2.24 9.99 7.01
N ILE A 442 2.59 8.70 7.21
CA ILE A 442 3.48 8.24 8.28
C ILE A 442 4.84 8.98 8.25
N GLY A 443 5.44 9.11 7.07
CA GLY A 443 6.72 9.81 6.90
C GLY A 443 6.64 11.29 7.28
N MET A 444 5.62 12.00 6.77
CA MET A 444 5.41 13.43 7.04
C MET A 444 5.06 13.68 8.52
N LYS A 445 4.25 12.79 9.12
CA LYS A 445 3.92 12.80 10.56
C LYS A 445 5.19 12.67 11.41
N SER A 446 6.09 11.76 11.04
CA SER A 446 7.38 11.57 11.72
C SER A 446 8.30 12.80 11.59
N MET A 447 8.41 13.38 10.39
CA MET A 447 9.18 14.60 10.16
C MET A 447 8.66 15.78 11.00
N LEU A 448 7.35 15.98 11.04
CA LEU A 448 6.72 17.02 11.86
C LEU A 448 6.96 16.79 13.36
N ARG A 449 6.82 15.55 13.85
CA ARG A 449 7.10 15.20 15.25
C ARG A 449 8.54 15.53 15.63
N ASN A 450 9.49 15.18 14.77
CA ASN A 450 10.91 15.46 15.01
C ASN A 450 11.21 16.96 15.01
N ALA A 451 10.60 17.74 14.11
CA ALA A 451 10.75 19.21 14.10
C ALA A 451 10.19 19.85 15.38
N ILE A 452 9.04 19.36 15.86
CA ILE A 452 8.42 19.81 17.12
C ILE A 452 9.32 19.51 18.32
N ILE A 453 9.85 18.27 18.41
CA ILE A 453 10.75 17.85 19.51
C ILE A 453 12.02 18.69 19.53
N LYS A 454 12.59 18.98 18.35
CA LYS A 454 13.79 19.81 18.21
C LYS A 454 13.55 21.32 18.40
N GLY A 455 12.29 21.76 18.49
CA GLY A 455 11.95 23.18 18.56
C GLY A 455 12.24 23.96 17.26
N ASP A 456 12.39 23.28 16.13
CA ASP A 456 12.63 23.92 14.84
C ASP A 456 11.33 24.51 14.29
N THR A 457 11.15 25.80 14.49
CA THR A 457 9.91 26.52 14.11
C THR A 457 9.72 26.66 12.61
N ILE A 458 10.81 26.68 11.82
CA ILE A 458 10.72 26.77 10.36
C ILE A 458 10.25 25.44 9.81
N ALA A 459 10.94 24.35 10.18
CA ALA A 459 10.58 23.00 9.78
C ALA A 459 9.19 22.61 10.29
N THR A 460 8.84 22.99 11.54
CA THR A 460 7.50 22.72 12.09
C THR A 460 6.42 23.39 11.24
N ARG A 461 6.61 24.64 10.84
CA ARG A 461 5.64 25.35 9.99
C ARG A 461 5.54 24.74 8.60
N GLU A 462 6.66 24.38 7.98
CA GLU A 462 6.68 23.79 6.63
C GLU A 462 6.04 22.40 6.62
N TYR A 463 6.48 21.50 7.50
CA TYR A 463 5.93 20.15 7.59
C TYR A 463 4.47 20.15 8.05
N SER A 464 4.08 21.06 8.95
CA SER A 464 2.68 21.21 9.35
C SER A 464 1.80 21.59 8.16
N ARG A 465 2.21 22.57 7.34
CA ARG A 465 1.46 22.98 6.14
C ARG A 465 1.40 21.88 5.10
N ALA A 466 2.52 21.21 4.85
CA ALA A 466 2.60 20.11 3.89
C ALA A 466 1.68 18.96 4.31
N LEU A 467 1.77 18.52 5.57
CA LEU A 467 0.93 17.45 6.11
C LEU A 467 -0.56 17.82 6.10
N ALA A 468 -0.92 19.04 6.49
CA ALA A 468 -2.31 19.49 6.46
C ALA A 468 -2.88 19.54 5.04
N LYS A 469 -2.08 20.01 4.06
CA LYS A 469 -2.48 20.03 2.65
C LYS A 469 -2.67 18.61 2.10
N GLU A 470 -1.79 17.70 2.48
CA GLU A 470 -1.87 16.30 2.05
C GLU A 470 -3.08 15.58 2.64
N ILE A 471 -3.34 15.74 3.93
CA ILE A 471 -4.55 15.22 4.58
C ILE A 471 -5.82 15.78 3.92
N ALA A 472 -5.84 17.09 3.61
CA ALA A 472 -6.98 17.70 2.94
C ALA A 472 -7.19 17.13 1.52
N ARG A 473 -6.10 16.90 0.78
CA ARG A 473 -6.14 16.27 -0.54
C ARG A 473 -6.68 14.84 -0.46
N ILE A 474 -6.12 14.02 0.44
CA ILE A 474 -6.54 12.63 0.67
C ILE A 474 -8.02 12.59 1.04
N ASN A 475 -8.48 13.43 1.99
CA ASN A 475 -9.89 13.45 2.41
C ASN A 475 -10.85 13.84 1.29
N LYS A 476 -10.46 14.80 0.45
CA LYS A 476 -11.26 15.23 -0.71
C LYS A 476 -11.39 14.11 -1.73
N GLU A 477 -10.30 13.41 -2.03
CA GLU A 477 -10.29 12.32 -3.01
C GLU A 477 -10.97 11.07 -2.47
N ALA A 478 -10.74 10.71 -1.20
CA ALA A 478 -11.44 9.63 -0.53
C ALA A 478 -12.96 9.84 -0.56
N ALA A 479 -13.45 11.06 -0.32
CA ALA A 479 -14.88 11.37 -0.39
C ALA A 479 -15.49 11.17 -1.80
N LEU A 480 -14.69 11.32 -2.86
CA LEU A 480 -15.14 11.01 -4.22
C LEU A 480 -15.19 9.51 -4.46
N ILE A 481 -14.15 8.79 -4.00
CA ILE A 481 -14.04 7.34 -4.11
C ILE A 481 -15.10 6.60 -3.29
N GLU A 482 -15.52 7.19 -2.16
CA GLU A 482 -16.54 6.65 -1.25
C GLU A 482 -17.91 6.43 -1.92
N LYS A 483 -18.13 7.10 -3.07
CA LYS A 483 -19.27 6.86 -3.96
C LYS A 483 -19.27 5.46 -4.58
N THR A 484 -18.11 4.83 -4.76
CA THR A 484 -17.97 3.49 -5.33
C THR A 484 -17.48 2.49 -4.29
N VAL A 485 -16.47 2.87 -3.50
CA VAL A 485 -15.83 2.02 -2.49
C VAL A 485 -16.27 2.49 -1.10
N PRO A 486 -17.14 1.77 -0.38
CA PRO A 486 -17.57 2.19 0.95
C PRO A 486 -16.40 2.23 1.94
N ASP A 487 -16.50 3.10 2.94
CA ASP A 487 -15.51 3.26 4.02
C ASP A 487 -14.08 3.53 3.49
N ALA A 488 -13.96 4.22 2.35
CA ALA A 488 -12.68 4.52 1.71
C ALA A 488 -11.65 5.13 2.67
N ARG A 489 -12.11 5.91 3.65
CA ARG A 489 -11.24 6.52 4.68
C ARG A 489 -10.68 5.52 5.68
N GLU A 490 -11.39 4.44 5.97
CA GLU A 490 -10.91 3.39 6.86
C GLU A 490 -9.85 2.53 6.16
N TRP A 491 -10.06 2.25 4.87
CA TRP A 491 -9.08 1.53 4.05
C TRP A 491 -7.73 2.26 3.93
N LEU A 492 -7.70 3.59 4.04
CA LEU A 492 -6.46 4.39 4.01
C LEU A 492 -5.52 4.14 5.21
N LYS A 493 -6.00 3.47 6.26
CA LYS A 493 -5.16 3.02 7.39
C LYS A 493 -4.31 1.80 7.02
N GLN A 494 -4.71 1.05 6.00
CA GLN A 494 -4.03 -0.18 5.55
C GLN A 494 -3.39 -0.03 4.17
N PHE A 495 -4.01 0.75 3.29
CA PHE A 495 -3.60 0.92 1.89
C PHE A 495 -3.34 2.37 1.54
N SER A 496 -2.62 2.60 0.45
CA SER A 496 -2.41 3.94 -0.11
C SER A 496 -3.66 4.41 -0.87
N LEU A 497 -3.81 5.72 -1.04
CA LEU A 497 -4.87 6.30 -1.85
C LEU A 497 -4.76 5.86 -3.31
N SER A 498 -3.55 5.65 -3.83
CA SER A 498 -3.34 5.08 -5.16
C SER A 498 -3.90 3.66 -5.28
N ASP A 499 -3.69 2.81 -4.28
CA ASP A 499 -4.18 1.43 -4.29
C ASP A 499 -5.72 1.41 -4.33
N ILE A 500 -6.37 2.24 -3.51
CA ILE A 500 -7.84 2.33 -3.45
C ILE A 500 -8.40 2.90 -4.76
N LYS A 501 -7.74 3.90 -5.37
CA LYS A 501 -8.12 4.44 -6.68
C LYS A 501 -8.01 3.40 -7.79
N GLU A 502 -6.99 2.55 -7.74
CA GLU A 502 -6.85 1.48 -8.72
C GLU A 502 -8.01 0.49 -8.61
N VAL A 503 -8.41 0.13 -7.39
CA VAL A 503 -9.61 -0.69 -7.15
C VAL A 503 -10.87 -0.02 -7.70
N GLU A 504 -11.11 1.26 -7.38
CA GLU A 504 -12.26 2.01 -7.89
C GLU A 504 -12.30 1.98 -9.43
N LYS A 505 -11.16 2.23 -10.08
CA LYS A 505 -11.03 2.20 -11.53
C LYS A 505 -11.34 0.81 -12.10
N VAL A 506 -10.84 -0.26 -11.49
CA VAL A 506 -11.10 -1.64 -11.93
C VAL A 506 -12.59 -1.96 -11.82
N VAL A 507 -13.22 -1.64 -10.68
CA VAL A 507 -14.65 -1.86 -10.44
C VAL A 507 -15.49 -1.09 -11.48
N SER A 508 -15.22 0.21 -11.65
CA SER A 508 -15.92 1.07 -12.61
C SER A 508 -15.77 0.57 -14.06
N ASN A 509 -14.57 0.11 -14.46
CA ASN A 509 -14.34 -0.46 -15.79
C ASN A 509 -15.07 -1.79 -16.00
N ASN A 510 -15.13 -2.65 -14.98
CA ASN A 510 -15.85 -3.91 -15.05
C ASN A 510 -17.36 -3.66 -15.29
N VAL A 511 -17.96 -2.75 -14.53
CA VAL A 511 -19.37 -2.37 -14.71
C VAL A 511 -19.63 -1.78 -16.10
N ALA A 512 -18.77 -0.89 -16.58
CA ALA A 512 -18.89 -0.30 -17.92
C ALA A 512 -18.79 -1.37 -19.02
N LYS A 513 -17.82 -2.29 -18.90
CA LYS A 513 -17.63 -3.42 -19.82
C LYS A 513 -18.84 -4.33 -19.86
N TRP A 514 -19.38 -4.70 -18.70
CA TRP A 514 -20.58 -5.54 -18.64
C TRP A 514 -21.79 -4.83 -19.26
N SER A 515 -21.98 -3.55 -18.96
CA SER A 515 -23.06 -2.74 -19.54
C SER A 515 -22.98 -2.67 -21.07
N GLY A 516 -21.79 -2.43 -21.63
CA GLY A 516 -21.56 -2.44 -23.08
C GLY A 516 -21.81 -3.81 -23.73
N ASN A 517 -21.41 -4.90 -23.05
CA ASN A 517 -21.67 -6.26 -23.52
C ASN A 517 -23.18 -6.57 -23.56
N TYR A 518 -23.94 -6.16 -22.53
CA TYR A 518 -25.39 -6.34 -22.53
C TYR A 518 -26.07 -5.54 -23.65
N ALA A 519 -25.63 -4.30 -23.88
CA ALA A 519 -26.22 -3.44 -24.92
C ALA A 519 -26.13 -4.05 -26.33
N THR A 520 -25.05 -4.78 -26.62
CA THR A 520 -24.71 -5.31 -27.95
C THR A 520 -25.04 -6.78 -28.16
N ASN A 521 -25.23 -7.56 -27.09
CA ASN A 521 -25.39 -9.02 -27.19
C ASN A 521 -26.86 -9.45 -27.07
N SER A 522 -27.44 -9.93 -28.18
CA SER A 522 -28.84 -10.39 -28.24
C SER A 522 -29.14 -11.58 -27.32
N TYR A 523 -28.19 -12.51 -27.14
CA TYR A 523 -28.36 -13.65 -26.23
C TYR A 523 -28.46 -13.21 -24.76
N LEU A 524 -27.73 -12.17 -24.36
CA LEU A 524 -27.83 -11.65 -23.00
C LEU A 524 -29.21 -11.02 -22.75
N LYS A 525 -29.75 -10.31 -23.73
CA LYS A 525 -31.11 -9.71 -23.66
C LYS A 525 -32.23 -10.75 -23.67
N SER A 526 -32.01 -11.95 -24.22
CA SER A 526 -32.98 -13.04 -24.11
C SER A 526 -32.86 -13.83 -22.81
N LYS A 527 -31.68 -13.81 -22.17
CA LYS A 527 -31.41 -14.53 -20.92
C LYS A 527 -31.79 -13.76 -19.66
N TYR A 528 -31.57 -12.44 -19.64
CA TYR A 528 -31.86 -11.57 -18.49
C TYR A 528 -32.93 -10.55 -18.87
N ALA A 529 -33.88 -10.28 -17.98
CA ALA A 529 -35.01 -9.40 -18.29
C ALA A 529 -34.60 -7.92 -18.35
N SER A 530 -33.53 -7.55 -17.63
CA SER A 530 -32.99 -6.19 -17.62
C SER A 530 -31.46 -6.16 -17.55
N LEU A 531 -30.89 -4.97 -17.78
CA LEU A 531 -29.45 -4.74 -17.60
C LEU A 531 -29.06 -4.97 -16.13
N GLU A 532 -29.91 -4.54 -15.20
CA GLU A 532 -29.68 -4.63 -13.77
C GLU A 532 -29.60 -6.09 -13.30
N GLU A 533 -30.46 -6.98 -13.80
CA GLU A 533 -30.37 -8.42 -13.49
C GLU A 533 -29.06 -9.04 -14.00
N TYR A 534 -28.61 -8.65 -15.19
CA TYR A 534 -27.33 -9.08 -15.73
C TYR A 534 -26.15 -8.56 -14.89
N LEU A 535 -26.18 -7.27 -14.52
CA LEU A 535 -25.16 -6.66 -13.67
C LEU A 535 -25.13 -7.32 -12.29
N LEU A 536 -26.28 -7.57 -11.67
CA LEU A 536 -26.38 -8.26 -10.39
C LEU A 536 -25.73 -9.65 -10.46
N SER A 537 -25.98 -10.42 -11.52
CA SER A 537 -25.33 -11.72 -11.72
C SER A 537 -23.80 -11.59 -11.81
N LYS A 538 -23.29 -10.60 -12.56
CA LYS A 538 -21.85 -10.37 -12.71
C LYS A 538 -21.20 -9.88 -11.44
N LEU A 539 -21.81 -8.93 -10.76
CA LEU A 539 -21.32 -8.38 -9.50
C LEU A 539 -21.21 -9.47 -8.43
N ASN A 540 -22.21 -10.34 -8.29
CA ASN A 540 -22.16 -11.47 -7.35
C ASN A 540 -21.01 -12.44 -7.67
N SER A 541 -20.82 -12.79 -8.96
CA SER A 541 -19.70 -13.63 -9.37
C SER A 541 -18.33 -12.97 -9.10
N GLU A 542 -18.21 -11.67 -9.36
CA GLU A 542 -16.95 -10.95 -9.17
C GLU A 542 -16.64 -10.74 -7.68
N ALA A 543 -17.65 -10.48 -6.84
CA ALA A 543 -17.51 -10.38 -5.39
C ALA A 543 -16.95 -11.69 -4.80
N LEU A 544 -17.42 -12.85 -5.28
CA LEU A 544 -16.86 -14.16 -4.91
C LEU A 544 -15.45 -14.34 -5.45
N TYR A 545 -15.23 -14.00 -6.72
CA TYR A 545 -13.92 -14.14 -7.37
C TYR A 545 -12.83 -13.41 -6.60
N VAL A 546 -13.06 -12.16 -6.17
CA VAL A 546 -12.02 -11.37 -5.50
C VAL A 546 -11.69 -11.83 -4.08
N VAL A 547 -12.42 -12.77 -3.48
CA VAL A 547 -12.15 -13.26 -2.11
C VAL A 547 -11.99 -14.77 -1.97
N ASP A 548 -12.41 -15.53 -2.97
CA ASP A 548 -12.24 -16.97 -3.02
C ASP A 548 -11.27 -17.34 -4.13
N SER A 549 -10.02 -17.62 -3.76
CA SER A 549 -8.95 -18.03 -4.66
C SER A 549 -9.28 -19.30 -5.46
N THR A 550 -10.30 -20.06 -5.08
CA THR A 550 -10.72 -21.31 -5.73
C THR A 550 -11.89 -21.14 -6.69
N TYR A 551 -12.59 -19.99 -6.65
CA TYR A 551 -13.77 -19.74 -7.47
C TYR A 551 -13.42 -19.67 -8.97
N LEU A 552 -14.14 -20.43 -9.79
CA LEU A 552 -13.93 -20.67 -11.24
C LEU A 552 -12.61 -21.36 -11.58
N LYS A 553 -11.48 -20.70 -11.32
CA LYS A 553 -10.13 -21.22 -11.55
C LYS A 553 -9.20 -20.72 -10.43
N PRO A 554 -8.28 -21.57 -9.93
CA PRO A 554 -7.28 -21.16 -8.96
C PRO A 554 -6.55 -19.88 -9.40
N HIS A 555 -6.56 -18.87 -8.55
CA HIS A 555 -5.89 -17.59 -8.80
C HIS A 555 -5.41 -16.95 -7.49
N ASN A 556 -4.50 -15.98 -7.60
CA ASN A 556 -3.94 -15.30 -6.44
C ASN A 556 -4.82 -14.10 -6.05
N LEU A 557 -5.10 -13.98 -4.75
CA LEU A 557 -5.78 -12.81 -4.22
C LEU A 557 -4.80 -11.64 -4.09
N TYR A 558 -5.21 -10.48 -4.55
CA TYR A 558 -4.44 -9.25 -4.38
C TYR A 558 -4.59 -8.72 -2.94
N PRO A 559 -3.61 -7.96 -2.41
CA PRO A 559 -3.69 -7.37 -1.07
C PRO A 559 -4.96 -6.53 -0.85
N THR A 560 -5.45 -5.86 -1.90
CA THR A 560 -6.64 -5.00 -1.89
C THR A 560 -7.96 -5.75 -2.18
N SER A 561 -7.95 -7.09 -2.21
CA SER A 561 -9.13 -7.94 -2.47
C SER A 561 -10.35 -7.56 -1.62
N LYS A 562 -10.16 -7.31 -0.33
CA LYS A 562 -11.23 -6.89 0.59
C LYS A 562 -11.81 -5.50 0.29
N VAL A 563 -10.99 -4.59 -0.25
CA VAL A 563 -11.47 -3.29 -0.73
C VAL A 563 -12.38 -3.49 -1.94
N ALA A 564 -11.96 -4.34 -2.90
CA ALA A 564 -12.75 -4.67 -4.08
C ALA A 564 -14.07 -5.37 -3.71
N GLU A 565 -14.04 -6.33 -2.79
CA GLU A 565 -15.23 -6.99 -2.24
C GLU A 565 -16.22 -5.97 -1.71
N SER A 566 -15.77 -5.04 -0.86
CA SER A 566 -16.64 -4.02 -0.27
C SER A 566 -17.34 -3.14 -1.33
N ALA A 567 -16.60 -2.78 -2.39
CA ALA A 567 -17.15 -2.01 -3.51
C ALA A 567 -18.19 -2.81 -4.29
N TYR A 568 -17.92 -4.08 -4.60
CA TYR A 568 -18.89 -4.94 -5.27
C TYR A 568 -20.13 -5.19 -4.42
N LEU A 569 -20.00 -5.42 -3.11
CA LEU A 569 -21.13 -5.60 -2.20
C LEU A 569 -22.04 -4.36 -2.13
N LYS A 570 -21.46 -3.16 -2.14
CA LYS A 570 -22.21 -1.91 -2.24
C LYS A 570 -23.03 -1.86 -3.54
N LEU A 571 -22.37 -2.10 -4.67
CA LEU A 571 -23.03 -2.10 -5.98
C LEU A 571 -24.09 -3.20 -6.11
N ILE A 572 -23.88 -4.37 -5.50
CA ILE A 572 -24.89 -5.44 -5.41
C ILE A 572 -26.13 -4.93 -4.70
N LYS A 573 -25.97 -4.29 -3.53
CA LYS A 573 -27.09 -3.74 -2.76
C LYS A 573 -27.85 -2.65 -3.53
N GLU A 574 -27.13 -1.73 -4.18
CA GLU A 574 -27.72 -0.67 -5.01
C GLU A 574 -28.47 -1.25 -6.23
N THR A 575 -27.84 -2.20 -6.94
CA THR A 575 -28.44 -2.84 -8.11
C THR A 575 -29.66 -3.67 -7.73
N GLN A 576 -29.61 -4.40 -6.61
CA GLN A 576 -30.73 -5.16 -6.07
C GLN A 576 -31.89 -4.23 -5.73
N SER A 577 -31.62 -3.09 -5.07
CA SER A 577 -32.66 -2.11 -4.77
C SER A 577 -33.33 -1.55 -6.02
N ILE A 578 -32.58 -1.31 -7.11
CA ILE A 578 -33.16 -0.88 -8.40
C ILE A 578 -34.11 -1.96 -8.94
N ILE A 579 -33.69 -3.22 -8.93
CA ILE A 579 -34.52 -4.35 -9.38
C ILE A 579 -35.78 -4.48 -8.53
N ASP A 580 -35.67 -4.34 -7.21
CA ASP A 580 -36.81 -4.47 -6.30
C ASP A 580 -37.82 -3.34 -6.52
N TRP A 581 -37.34 -2.10 -6.73
CA TRP A 581 -38.22 -0.99 -7.14
C TRP A 581 -38.88 -1.22 -8.49
N GLN A 582 -38.17 -1.73 -9.50
CA GLN A 582 -38.75 -2.08 -10.80
C GLN A 582 -39.86 -3.15 -10.67
N LYS A 583 -39.67 -4.13 -9.77
CA LYS A 583 -40.69 -5.14 -9.47
C LYS A 583 -41.91 -4.54 -8.78
N ILE A 584 -41.72 -3.63 -7.81
CA ILE A 584 -42.81 -2.91 -7.16
C ILE A 584 -43.59 -2.06 -8.17
N GLU A 585 -42.90 -1.33 -9.05
CA GLU A 585 -43.51 -0.53 -10.13
C GLU A 585 -44.34 -1.41 -11.09
N SER A 586 -43.81 -2.57 -11.46
CA SER A 586 -44.52 -3.54 -12.31
C SER A 586 -45.76 -4.12 -11.61
N ALA A 587 -45.61 -4.56 -10.35
CA ALA A 587 -46.71 -5.11 -9.55
C ALA A 587 -47.78 -4.05 -9.26
N LEU A 588 -47.40 -2.80 -8.98
CA LEU A 588 -48.31 -1.67 -8.85
C LEU A 588 -49.12 -1.46 -10.13
N THR A 589 -48.48 -1.54 -11.29
CA THR A 589 -49.16 -1.41 -12.60
C THR A 589 -50.22 -2.51 -12.78
N GLU A 590 -49.90 -3.76 -12.42
CA GLU A 590 -50.86 -4.88 -12.44
C GLU A 590 -51.99 -4.71 -11.42
N LEU A 591 -51.69 -4.17 -10.23
CA LEU A 591 -52.68 -3.92 -9.20
C LEU A 591 -53.62 -2.76 -9.57
N LYS A 592 -53.13 -1.72 -10.24
CA LYS A 592 -53.98 -0.62 -10.77
C LYS A 592 -54.93 -1.10 -11.86
N ALA A 593 -54.55 -2.11 -12.64
CA ALA A 593 -55.41 -2.70 -13.66
C ALA A 593 -56.58 -3.52 -13.07
N PHE A 594 -56.56 -3.80 -11.76
CA PHE A 594 -57.64 -4.53 -11.09
C PHE A 594 -58.85 -3.60 -10.85
N ASP A 595 -59.91 -3.78 -11.66
CA ASP A 595 -61.16 -3.01 -11.53
C ASP A 595 -61.80 -3.23 -10.15
N THR A 596 -61.85 -2.23 -9.27
CA THR A 596 -62.52 -2.31 -7.96
C THR A 596 -62.96 -0.95 -7.40
N LYS A 597 -64.02 -0.94 -6.58
CA LYS A 597 -64.55 0.24 -5.88
C LYS A 597 -64.12 0.32 -4.41
N SER A 598 -63.25 -0.58 -3.95
CA SER A 598 -62.83 -0.66 -2.55
C SER A 598 -61.94 0.53 -2.17
N VAL A 599 -62.49 1.51 -1.44
CA VAL A 599 -61.75 2.68 -0.92
C VAL A 599 -60.47 2.28 -0.17
N PRO A 600 -60.49 1.28 0.75
CA PRO A 600 -59.27 0.87 1.43
C PRO A 600 -58.18 0.31 0.50
N PHE A 601 -58.55 -0.29 -0.62
CA PHE A 601 -57.59 -0.83 -1.59
C PHE A 601 -56.96 0.30 -2.41
N ASN A 602 -57.78 1.24 -2.90
CA ASN A 602 -57.32 2.40 -3.66
C ASN A 602 -56.43 3.32 -2.81
N ASN A 603 -56.70 3.46 -1.50
CA ASN A 603 -55.82 4.19 -0.59
C ASN A 603 -54.45 3.53 -0.49
N ILE A 604 -54.38 2.20 -0.33
CA ILE A 604 -53.10 1.47 -0.30
C ILE A 604 -52.34 1.66 -1.63
N LEU A 605 -53.01 1.65 -2.78
CA LEU A 605 -52.35 1.93 -4.06
C LEU A 605 -51.77 3.35 -4.13
N SER A 606 -52.49 4.35 -3.63
CA SER A 606 -52.00 5.74 -3.53
C SER A 606 -50.77 5.86 -2.60
N ASP A 607 -50.76 5.09 -1.51
CA ASP A 607 -49.61 5.05 -0.59
C ASP A 607 -48.39 4.40 -1.25
N ILE A 608 -48.59 3.31 -2.02
CA ILE A 608 -47.51 2.69 -2.82
C ILE A 608 -47.01 3.67 -3.89
N GLU A 609 -47.89 4.38 -4.60
CA GLU A 609 -47.50 5.40 -5.60
C GLU A 609 -46.64 6.51 -4.98
N SER A 610 -47.00 6.94 -3.78
CA SER A 610 -46.25 7.95 -3.03
C SER A 610 -44.88 7.41 -2.60
N ALA A 611 -44.82 6.15 -2.16
CA ALA A 611 -43.57 5.48 -1.80
C ALA A 611 -42.65 5.26 -3.02
N VAL A 612 -43.20 4.86 -4.16
CA VAL A 612 -42.47 4.70 -5.43
C VAL A 612 -41.95 6.05 -5.93
N SER A 613 -42.74 7.12 -5.83
CA SER A 613 -42.33 8.47 -6.26
C SER A 613 -41.22 9.04 -5.38
N SER A 614 -41.23 8.75 -4.08
CA SER A 614 -40.24 9.24 -3.12
C SER A 614 -38.99 8.35 -3.01
N LYS A 615 -39.07 7.07 -3.41
CA LYS A 615 -38.03 6.03 -3.28
C LYS A 615 -37.37 6.00 -1.89
N SER A 616 -38.12 6.36 -0.85
CA SER A 616 -37.55 6.62 0.48
C SER A 616 -37.45 5.37 1.36
N ASP A 617 -38.38 4.43 1.23
CA ASP A 617 -38.42 3.21 2.07
C ASP A 617 -38.93 2.02 1.26
N LEU A 618 -37.98 1.17 0.83
CA LEU A 618 -38.26 -0.04 0.07
C LEU A 618 -39.07 -1.06 0.89
N ASN A 619 -38.80 -1.18 2.19
CA ASN A 619 -39.46 -2.16 3.04
C ASN A 619 -40.92 -1.78 3.27
N ALA A 620 -41.19 -0.50 3.54
CA ALA A 620 -42.56 0.00 3.67
C ALA A 620 -43.34 -0.19 2.35
N ALA A 621 -42.71 0.09 1.19
CA ALA A 621 -43.33 -0.14 -0.11
C ALA A 621 -43.64 -1.63 -0.36
N GLN A 622 -42.72 -2.53 0.00
CA GLN A 622 -42.92 -3.99 -0.11
C GLN A 622 -44.03 -4.49 0.83
N GLU A 623 -44.13 -3.93 2.04
CA GLU A 623 -45.18 -4.24 3.01
C GLU A 623 -46.55 -3.75 2.51
N LEU A 624 -46.61 -2.53 1.97
CA LEU A 624 -47.81 -1.98 1.33
C LEU A 624 -48.23 -2.83 0.12
N LEU A 625 -47.28 -3.27 -0.71
CA LEU A 625 -47.55 -4.18 -1.82
C LEU A 625 -48.15 -5.50 -1.33
N SER A 626 -47.56 -6.10 -0.29
CA SER A 626 -48.07 -7.34 0.32
C SER A 626 -49.49 -7.16 0.88
N LYS A 627 -49.76 -6.01 1.52
CA LYS A 627 -51.11 -5.63 1.98
C LYS A 627 -52.08 -5.44 0.82
N ALA A 628 -51.65 -4.81 -0.27
CA ALA A 628 -52.46 -4.63 -1.47
C ALA A 628 -52.79 -5.98 -2.12
N GLU A 629 -51.82 -6.87 -2.28
CA GLU A 629 -52.04 -8.22 -2.82
C GLU A 629 -52.96 -9.06 -1.93
N ALA A 630 -52.77 -9.03 -0.61
CA ALA A 630 -53.66 -9.70 0.34
C ALA A 630 -55.09 -9.13 0.26
N LYS A 631 -55.22 -7.80 0.15
CA LYS A 631 -56.52 -7.15 0.00
C LYS A 631 -57.17 -7.43 -1.36
N LYS A 632 -56.40 -7.49 -2.45
CA LYS A 632 -56.86 -7.94 -3.77
C LYS A 632 -57.37 -9.37 -3.69
N LYS A 633 -56.61 -10.29 -3.12
CA LYS A 633 -57.03 -11.69 -2.90
C LYS A 633 -58.29 -11.77 -2.03
N GLN A 634 -58.41 -10.93 -0.99
CA GLN A 634 -59.63 -10.84 -0.19
C GLN A 634 -60.81 -10.34 -1.03
N ILE A 635 -60.63 -9.30 -1.85
CA ILE A 635 -61.69 -8.77 -2.73
C ILE A 635 -62.06 -9.79 -3.81
N GLU A 636 -61.10 -10.51 -4.39
CA GLU A 636 -61.34 -11.59 -5.36
C GLU A 636 -62.04 -12.77 -4.70
N TYR A 637 -61.68 -13.08 -3.46
CA TYR A 637 -62.38 -14.05 -2.62
C TYR A 637 -63.80 -13.59 -2.33
N ASP A 638 -64.01 -12.34 -1.92
CA ASP A 638 -65.32 -11.74 -1.60
C ASP A 638 -66.20 -11.60 -2.85
N ARG A 639 -65.61 -11.25 -4.01
CA ARG A 639 -66.28 -11.22 -5.33
C ARG A 639 -66.57 -12.61 -5.83
N GLY A 640 -65.66 -13.54 -5.60
CA GLY A 640 -65.84 -14.97 -5.80
C GLY A 640 -66.96 -15.49 -4.91
N TYR A 641 -67.06 -15.04 -3.66
CA TYR A 641 -68.11 -15.34 -2.68
C TYR A 641 -69.46 -14.73 -3.05
N ALA A 642 -69.46 -13.50 -3.56
CA ALA A 642 -70.66 -12.77 -3.95
C ALA A 642 -71.19 -13.22 -5.32
N LYS A 643 -70.31 -13.64 -6.25
CA LYS A 643 -70.70 -14.31 -7.51
C LYS A 643 -70.96 -15.81 -7.33
N LYS A 644 -70.40 -16.43 -6.29
CA LYS A 644 -70.70 -17.80 -5.86
C LYS A 644 -71.36 -17.79 -4.49
N GLY A 645 -72.63 -17.39 -4.46
CA GLY A 645 -73.54 -18.14 -3.59
C GLY A 645 -73.41 -19.62 -4.00
N LYS A 646 -72.69 -20.42 -3.20
CA LYS A 646 -72.24 -21.84 -3.36
C LYS A 646 -70.75 -22.01 -3.70
N GLY A 647 -69.91 -22.42 -2.73
CA GLY A 647 -68.61 -23.02 -3.10
C GLY A 647 -67.50 -23.26 -2.06
N ILE A 648 -67.55 -22.72 -0.84
CA ILE A 648 -66.55 -23.08 0.21
C ILE A 648 -66.96 -24.30 1.03
N SER A 649 -68.25 -24.64 1.03
CA SER A 649 -68.73 -25.84 1.72
C SER A 649 -68.36 -27.15 1.02
N GLU A 650 -67.92 -27.14 -0.26
CA GLU A 650 -67.62 -28.38 -0.98
C GLU A 650 -66.20 -28.93 -0.76
N ILE A 651 -65.16 -28.10 -0.56
CA ILE A 651 -63.78 -28.60 -0.33
C ILE A 651 -63.64 -29.23 1.06
N PHE A 652 -64.33 -28.65 2.03
CA PHE A 652 -64.35 -29.08 3.42
C PHE A 652 -65.68 -29.75 3.80
N SER A 653 -66.41 -30.26 2.80
CA SER A 653 -67.69 -30.92 3.02
C SER A 653 -67.50 -32.16 3.89
N GLU A 654 -68.53 -32.49 4.68
CA GLU A 654 -68.52 -33.69 5.51
C GLU A 654 -68.37 -34.96 4.65
N GLU A 655 -68.87 -34.95 3.42
CA GLU A 655 -68.71 -36.05 2.46
C GLU A 655 -67.24 -36.24 2.07
N ARG A 656 -66.50 -35.16 1.76
CA ARG A 656 -65.05 -35.26 1.45
C ARG A 656 -64.23 -35.66 2.67
N LYS A 657 -64.57 -35.12 3.84
CA LYS A 657 -63.94 -35.50 5.12
C LYS A 657 -64.13 -36.99 5.43
N LYS A 658 -65.31 -37.53 5.20
CA LYS A 658 -65.61 -38.97 5.35
C LYS A 658 -64.92 -39.84 4.30
N ALA A 659 -64.75 -39.33 3.07
CA ALA A 659 -64.11 -40.05 1.97
C ALA A 659 -62.57 -39.96 1.97
N ALA A 660 -61.99 -39.07 2.77
CA ALA A 660 -60.56 -38.88 2.87
C ALA A 660 -59.85 -40.11 3.46
N VAL A 661 -58.60 -40.32 3.03
CA VAL A 661 -57.79 -41.43 3.53
C VAL A 661 -57.47 -41.19 5.00
N TRP A 662 -57.91 -42.10 5.86
CA TRP A 662 -57.55 -42.15 7.26
C TRP A 662 -57.07 -43.57 7.58
N ASP A 663 -55.76 -43.78 7.69
CA ASP A 663 -55.23 -45.08 8.07
C ASP A 663 -55.49 -45.32 9.56
N THR A 664 -56.34 -46.30 9.89
CA THR A 664 -56.61 -46.73 11.27
C THR A 664 -55.93 -48.07 11.61
N GLY A 665 -55.13 -48.60 10.69
CA GLY A 665 -54.43 -49.87 10.79
C GLY A 665 -52.96 -49.70 11.14
N ASN A 666 -52.09 -50.44 10.46
CA ASN A 666 -50.67 -50.52 10.77
C ASN A 666 -49.79 -49.49 10.03
N GLY A 667 -50.35 -48.65 9.14
CA GLY A 667 -49.60 -47.71 8.30
C GLY A 667 -49.55 -48.09 6.81
N GLN A 668 -50.01 -49.28 6.43
CA GLN A 668 -49.97 -49.74 5.04
C GLN A 668 -50.82 -48.87 4.10
N LEU A 669 -51.99 -48.40 4.53
CA LEU A 669 -52.87 -47.57 3.71
C LEU A 669 -52.26 -46.18 3.50
N ALA A 670 -51.60 -45.63 4.54
CA ALA A 670 -50.85 -44.39 4.43
C ALA A 670 -49.66 -44.53 3.47
N ASP A 671 -48.85 -45.59 3.61
CA ASP A 671 -47.73 -45.88 2.71
C ASP A 671 -48.17 -46.03 1.26
N ASP A 672 -49.18 -46.86 1.00
CA ASP A 672 -49.69 -47.07 -0.37
C ASP A 672 -50.18 -45.79 -1.03
N THR A 673 -50.70 -44.87 -0.23
CA THR A 673 -51.17 -43.57 -0.71
C THR A 673 -50.00 -42.61 -0.95
N LEU A 674 -49.03 -42.53 -0.04
CA LEU A 674 -48.00 -41.47 -0.01
C LEU A 674 -46.68 -41.86 -0.70
N PHE A 675 -46.32 -43.14 -0.66
CA PHE A 675 -45.05 -43.67 -1.17
C PHE A 675 -44.77 -43.29 -2.62
N PRO A 676 -45.72 -43.36 -3.59
CA PRO A 676 -45.43 -42.98 -4.98
C PRO A 676 -44.95 -41.53 -5.12
N THR A 677 -45.53 -40.61 -4.34
CA THR A 677 -45.12 -39.19 -4.34
C THR A 677 -43.75 -39.03 -3.68
N ALA A 678 -43.54 -39.67 -2.53
CA ALA A 678 -42.27 -39.62 -1.79
C ALA A 678 -41.10 -40.21 -2.60
N SER A 679 -41.33 -41.36 -3.26
CA SER A 679 -40.39 -42.03 -4.16
C SER A 679 -39.92 -41.08 -5.27
N LYS A 680 -40.87 -40.50 -6.01
CA LYS A 680 -40.58 -39.55 -7.09
C LYS A 680 -39.84 -38.30 -6.58
N ALA A 681 -40.28 -37.75 -5.46
CA ALA A 681 -39.65 -36.56 -4.89
C ALA A 681 -38.23 -36.84 -4.39
N TRP A 682 -37.98 -38.00 -3.77
CA TRP A 682 -36.66 -38.40 -3.29
C TRP A 682 -35.66 -38.62 -4.43
N GLN A 683 -36.08 -39.29 -5.50
CA GLN A 683 -35.25 -39.49 -6.69
C GLN A 683 -34.89 -38.17 -7.38
N ALA A 684 -35.82 -37.19 -7.36
CA ALA A 684 -35.59 -35.86 -7.92
C ALA A 684 -34.78 -34.93 -6.98
N ALA A 685 -34.55 -35.34 -5.73
CA ALA A 685 -33.90 -34.50 -4.74
C ALA A 685 -32.36 -34.53 -4.86
N THR A 686 -31.77 -33.34 -4.73
CA THR A 686 -30.32 -33.20 -4.63
C THR A 686 -29.80 -33.92 -3.39
N LYS A 687 -28.49 -34.24 -3.38
CA LYS A 687 -27.83 -34.83 -2.21
C LYS A 687 -28.05 -33.97 -0.95
N MET A 688 -27.88 -32.66 -1.07
CA MET A 688 -28.08 -31.71 0.04
C MET A 688 -29.53 -31.68 0.54
N GLU A 689 -30.53 -31.72 -0.35
CA GLU A 689 -31.94 -31.80 0.07
C GLU A 689 -32.22 -33.08 0.85
N ARG A 690 -31.72 -34.23 0.38
CA ARG A 690 -31.84 -35.52 1.08
C ARG A 690 -31.15 -35.52 2.44
N GLU A 691 -29.97 -34.93 2.52
CA GLU A 691 -29.25 -34.78 3.79
C GLU A 691 -30.02 -33.88 4.77
N LYS A 692 -30.55 -32.74 4.33
CA LYS A 692 -31.24 -31.80 5.23
C LYS A 692 -32.61 -32.27 5.67
N ILE A 693 -33.38 -32.94 4.81
CA ILE A 693 -34.66 -33.54 5.22
C ILE A 693 -34.45 -34.70 6.19
N TYR A 694 -33.43 -35.54 5.99
CA TYR A 694 -33.07 -36.57 6.95
C TYR A 694 -32.56 -35.98 8.27
N GLU A 695 -31.69 -34.96 8.21
CA GLU A 695 -31.18 -34.26 9.40
C GLU A 695 -32.34 -33.69 10.25
N TYR A 696 -33.41 -33.19 9.62
CA TYR A 696 -34.59 -32.73 10.33
C TYR A 696 -35.24 -33.83 11.18
N THR A 697 -35.37 -35.06 10.64
CA THR A 697 -35.95 -36.19 11.37
C THR A 697 -35.12 -36.62 12.58
N HIS A 698 -33.82 -36.26 12.60
CA HIS A 698 -32.94 -36.53 13.73
C HIS A 698 -32.88 -35.37 14.73
N HIS A 699 -32.79 -34.13 14.24
CA HIS A 699 -32.69 -32.91 15.05
C HIS A 699 -33.46 -31.76 14.38
N TYR A 700 -34.58 -31.36 14.98
CA TYR A 700 -35.49 -30.36 14.42
C TYR A 700 -35.40 -28.99 15.13
N CYS A 701 -34.89 -28.93 16.36
CA CYS A 701 -34.93 -27.74 17.21
C CYS A 701 -34.21 -26.54 16.56
N ASP A 702 -33.07 -26.78 15.92
CA ASP A 702 -32.26 -25.77 15.23
C ASP A 702 -32.94 -25.16 14.00
N LYS A 703 -34.04 -25.76 13.50
CA LYS A 703 -34.87 -25.19 12.43
C LYS A 703 -36.18 -24.63 12.98
N ASN A 704 -36.92 -25.42 13.76
CA ASN A 704 -38.28 -25.08 14.16
C ASN A 704 -38.35 -24.05 15.28
N GLU A 705 -37.44 -24.06 16.26
CA GLU A 705 -37.49 -23.09 17.35
C GLU A 705 -37.35 -21.65 16.82
N PRO A 706 -36.33 -21.32 15.98
CA PRO A 706 -36.24 -19.99 15.40
C PRO A 706 -37.43 -19.62 14.52
N LEU A 707 -37.93 -20.57 13.70
CA LEU A 707 -39.12 -20.37 12.85
C LEU A 707 -40.41 -20.13 13.66
N GLN A 708 -40.46 -20.58 14.91
CA GLN A 708 -41.58 -20.34 15.82
C GLN A 708 -41.37 -19.10 16.70
N GLY A 709 -40.30 -18.33 16.46
CA GLY A 709 -39.95 -17.17 17.28
C GLY A 709 -39.32 -17.52 18.63
N ARG A 710 -38.88 -18.77 18.82
CA ARG A 710 -38.23 -19.27 20.04
C ARG A 710 -36.71 -19.30 19.87
N ARG A 711 -35.98 -19.12 20.97
CA ARG A 711 -34.51 -19.18 20.95
C ARG A 711 -34.02 -20.62 20.91
N TYR A 712 -33.23 -20.94 19.90
CA TYR A 712 -32.47 -22.18 19.83
C TYR A 712 -31.29 -22.18 20.79
N VAL A 713 -31.20 -23.21 21.63
CA VAL A 713 -30.11 -23.41 22.61
C VAL A 713 -29.03 -24.28 21.97
N GLY A 714 -28.20 -23.66 21.16
CA GLY A 714 -27.05 -24.27 20.46
C GLY A 714 -26.34 -23.21 19.62
N SER A 715 -25.34 -23.61 18.82
CA SER A 715 -24.61 -22.68 17.94
C SER A 715 -24.85 -22.96 16.46
N GLN A 716 -25.27 -21.95 15.70
CA GLN A 716 -25.30 -21.97 14.24
C GLN A 716 -25.29 -20.55 13.66
N SER A 717 -24.79 -20.38 12.43
CA SER A 717 -24.85 -19.11 11.71
C SER A 717 -26.19 -18.90 10.99
N ARG A 718 -26.55 -17.64 10.76
CA ARG A 718 -27.68 -17.21 9.91
C ARG A 718 -27.73 -17.94 8.58
N THR A 719 -26.60 -17.97 7.86
CA THR A 719 -26.48 -18.63 6.56
C THR A 719 -26.75 -20.13 6.64
N ASN A 720 -26.26 -20.81 7.69
CA ASN A 720 -26.50 -22.25 7.87
C ASN A 720 -27.97 -22.53 8.17
N PHE A 721 -28.59 -21.74 9.04
CA PHE A 721 -30.02 -21.81 9.33
C PHE A 721 -30.87 -21.64 8.07
N GLU A 722 -30.64 -20.57 7.30
CA GLU A 722 -31.38 -20.30 6.06
C GLU A 722 -31.19 -21.38 5.01
N THR A 723 -29.96 -21.88 4.86
CA THR A 723 -29.65 -22.97 3.93
C THR A 723 -30.44 -24.23 4.29
N LYS A 724 -30.44 -24.63 5.57
CA LYS A 724 -31.21 -25.79 6.06
C LYS A 724 -32.70 -25.62 5.79
N VAL A 725 -33.28 -24.49 6.18
CA VAL A 725 -34.71 -24.21 6.04
C VAL A 725 -35.12 -24.18 4.57
N ASN A 726 -34.35 -23.53 3.70
CA ASN A 726 -34.69 -23.42 2.28
C ASN A 726 -34.60 -24.77 1.56
N LEU A 727 -33.62 -25.62 1.88
CA LEU A 727 -33.50 -26.95 1.30
C LEU A 727 -34.66 -27.87 1.72
N ILE A 728 -35.04 -27.85 3.00
CA ILE A 728 -36.20 -28.61 3.51
C ILE A 728 -37.50 -28.10 2.88
N THR A 729 -37.69 -26.77 2.85
CA THR A 729 -38.86 -26.12 2.23
C THR A 729 -39.01 -26.59 0.78
N ARG A 730 -37.93 -26.53 0.00
CA ARG A 730 -37.91 -26.93 -1.42
C ARG A 730 -38.19 -28.43 -1.61
N TYR A 731 -37.71 -29.28 -0.69
CA TYR A 731 -38.02 -30.71 -0.73
C TYR A 731 -39.53 -30.97 -0.51
N ILE A 732 -40.13 -30.35 0.52
CA ILE A 732 -41.56 -30.49 0.83
C ILE A 732 -42.44 -29.93 -0.30
N GLU A 733 -42.05 -28.84 -0.96
CA GLU A 733 -42.79 -28.28 -2.10
C GLU A 733 -43.00 -29.28 -3.26
N ARG A 734 -42.10 -30.26 -3.41
CA ARG A 734 -42.20 -31.34 -4.41
C ARG A 734 -43.12 -32.49 -4.00
N ASN A 735 -43.69 -32.44 -2.80
CA ASN A 735 -44.55 -33.49 -2.24
C ASN A 735 -45.99 -32.97 -2.03
N PRO A 736 -46.76 -32.75 -3.10
CA PRO A 736 -48.20 -32.50 -2.96
C PRO A 736 -48.94 -33.79 -2.60
N LEU A 737 -49.89 -33.71 -1.66
CA LEU A 737 -50.71 -34.86 -1.29
C LEU A 737 -51.51 -35.39 -2.49
N PRO A 738 -51.52 -36.71 -2.74
CA PRO A 738 -52.19 -37.28 -3.90
C PRO A 738 -53.72 -37.41 -3.72
N LYS A 739 -54.20 -37.42 -2.48
CA LYS A 739 -55.62 -37.53 -2.08
C LYS A 739 -55.91 -36.60 -0.90
N ASP A 740 -57.20 -36.42 -0.60
CA ASP A 740 -57.61 -35.87 0.68
C ASP A 740 -57.26 -36.89 1.77
N MET A 741 -56.62 -36.44 2.85
CA MET A 741 -56.13 -37.33 3.89
C MET A 741 -56.28 -36.69 5.26
N TRP A 742 -56.39 -37.55 6.27
CA TRP A 742 -56.33 -37.17 7.67
C TRP A 742 -54.98 -37.51 8.28
N PHE A 743 -54.47 -36.58 9.07
CA PHE A 743 -53.24 -36.71 9.83
C PHE A 743 -53.50 -36.44 11.29
N MET A 744 -52.56 -36.83 12.14
CA MET A 744 -52.68 -36.59 13.57
C MET A 744 -51.39 -36.03 14.16
N ARG A 745 -51.51 -35.16 15.14
CA ARG A 745 -50.38 -34.63 15.90
C ARG A 745 -50.75 -34.47 17.37
N GLY A 746 -49.95 -35.04 18.26
CA GLY A 746 -50.03 -34.78 19.69
C GLY A 746 -49.06 -33.68 20.11
N ASP A 747 -49.55 -32.68 20.83
CA ASP A 747 -48.75 -31.63 21.46
C ASP A 747 -48.86 -31.73 22.99
N ARG A 748 -47.77 -31.39 23.69
CA ARG A 748 -47.64 -31.63 25.14
C ARG A 748 -48.76 -30.98 25.96
N ASP A 749 -49.13 -29.76 25.61
CA ASP A 749 -50.17 -29.00 26.30
C ASP A 749 -50.77 -27.91 25.38
N ILE A 750 -51.83 -27.26 25.88
CA ILE A 750 -52.64 -26.30 25.11
C ILE A 750 -51.88 -25.01 24.75
N SER A 751 -50.76 -24.69 25.41
CA SER A 751 -49.94 -23.52 25.09
C SER A 751 -49.36 -23.57 23.67
N VAL A 752 -49.19 -24.76 23.09
CA VAL A 752 -48.76 -24.92 21.70
C VAL A 752 -49.84 -24.45 20.73
N ILE A 753 -51.11 -24.66 21.06
CA ILE A 753 -52.23 -24.13 20.26
C ILE A 753 -52.28 -22.61 20.40
N ARG A 754 -52.07 -22.10 21.62
CA ARG A 754 -51.99 -20.66 21.87
C ARG A 754 -50.92 -19.99 21.02
N SER A 755 -49.70 -20.53 21.01
CA SER A 755 -48.60 -19.94 20.25
C SER A 755 -48.87 -19.92 18.75
N ARG A 756 -49.53 -20.94 18.19
CA ARG A 756 -49.92 -20.95 16.77
C ARG A 756 -51.02 -19.95 16.44
N ILE A 757 -51.97 -19.70 17.35
CA ILE A 757 -52.99 -18.67 17.19
C ILE A 757 -52.37 -17.28 17.22
N GLU A 758 -51.49 -17.04 18.20
CA GLU A 758 -50.75 -15.77 18.33
C GLU A 758 -49.84 -15.53 17.12
N PHE A 759 -49.17 -16.57 16.61
CA PHE A 759 -48.36 -16.49 15.39
C PHE A 759 -49.18 -16.18 14.12
N ALA A 760 -50.45 -16.58 14.09
CA ALA A 760 -51.41 -16.20 13.05
C ALA A 760 -52.00 -14.78 13.24
N GLY A 761 -51.64 -14.07 14.31
CA GLY A 761 -52.16 -12.75 14.66
C GLY A 761 -53.47 -12.77 15.47
N GLY A 762 -53.91 -13.94 15.92
CA GLY A 762 -55.08 -14.09 16.78
C GLY A 762 -54.78 -13.82 18.26
N LYS A 763 -55.83 -13.64 19.07
CA LYS A 763 -55.74 -13.53 20.54
C LYS A 763 -56.36 -14.76 21.18
N TRP A 764 -55.73 -15.28 22.23
CA TRP A 764 -56.27 -16.42 22.97
C TRP A 764 -57.64 -16.10 23.61
N PRO A 765 -58.68 -16.95 23.41
CA PRO A 765 -59.98 -16.74 24.03
C PRO A 765 -60.01 -17.18 25.51
N ASN A 766 -61.03 -16.74 26.25
CA ASN A 766 -61.20 -17.07 27.67
C ASN A 766 -61.64 -18.53 27.89
N LYS A 767 -62.36 -19.12 26.93
CA LYS A 767 -62.85 -20.50 26.97
C LYS A 767 -62.31 -21.28 25.77
N ILE A 768 -62.13 -22.58 25.95
CA ILE A 768 -61.51 -23.43 24.92
C ILE A 768 -62.48 -23.75 23.78
N GLU A 769 -63.78 -23.73 24.04
CA GLU A 769 -64.84 -23.93 23.06
C GLU A 769 -64.88 -22.79 22.02
N ASP A 770 -64.48 -21.58 22.44
CA ASP A 770 -64.40 -20.39 21.59
C ASP A 770 -63.24 -20.45 20.58
N LEU A 771 -62.42 -21.50 20.62
CA LEU A 771 -61.40 -21.76 19.61
C LEU A 771 -62.02 -22.16 18.26
N VAL A 772 -63.24 -22.69 18.25
CA VAL A 772 -63.90 -23.11 17.01
C VAL A 772 -64.10 -21.91 16.07
N GLY A 773 -63.68 -22.07 14.82
CA GLY A 773 -63.67 -21.01 13.80
C GLY A 773 -62.40 -20.16 13.79
N MET A 774 -61.56 -20.22 14.83
CA MET A 774 -60.27 -19.52 14.83
C MET A 774 -59.29 -20.15 13.85
N THR A 775 -58.35 -19.34 13.38
CA THR A 775 -57.24 -19.78 12.54
C THR A 775 -55.95 -19.76 13.36
N MET A 776 -55.16 -20.81 13.20
CA MET A 776 -53.81 -20.93 13.77
C MET A 776 -52.80 -21.21 12.65
N GLN A 777 -51.54 -20.84 12.87
CA GLN A 777 -50.49 -21.02 11.88
C GLN A 777 -49.23 -21.61 12.52
N GLU A 778 -48.70 -22.66 11.91
CA GLU A 778 -47.41 -23.23 12.31
C GLU A 778 -46.27 -22.42 11.67
N GLY A 779 -45.36 -21.88 12.50
CA GLY A 779 -44.18 -21.14 12.03
C GLY A 779 -43.08 -22.05 11.47
N GLY A 780 -42.87 -23.22 12.10
CA GLY A 780 -41.89 -24.23 11.70
C GLY A 780 -42.46 -25.29 10.75
N PHE A 781 -41.71 -26.35 10.49
CA PHE A 781 -42.25 -27.54 9.81
C PHE A 781 -43.04 -28.38 10.81
N MET A 782 -44.23 -28.87 10.43
CA MET A 782 -45.10 -29.61 11.34
C MET A 782 -44.97 -31.11 11.09
N SER A 783 -44.30 -31.81 12.00
CA SER A 783 -44.27 -33.26 12.02
C SER A 783 -45.64 -33.82 12.43
N THR A 784 -46.15 -34.79 11.69
CA THR A 784 -47.46 -35.41 11.92
C THR A 784 -47.39 -36.92 11.68
N GLY A 785 -48.26 -37.65 12.35
CA GLY A 785 -48.55 -39.05 12.09
C GLY A 785 -49.47 -39.21 10.89
N SER A 786 -49.16 -40.15 10.00
CA SER A 786 -49.98 -40.46 8.81
C SER A 786 -51.09 -41.47 9.10
N ARG A 787 -51.13 -42.00 10.32
CA ARG A 787 -52.15 -42.94 10.81
C ARG A 787 -52.78 -42.46 12.12
N ARG A 788 -53.98 -42.97 12.39
CA ARG A 788 -54.66 -42.79 13.68
C ARG A 788 -53.80 -43.38 14.78
N SER A 789 -53.67 -42.67 15.90
CA SER A 789 -52.89 -43.10 17.07
C SER A 789 -51.36 -43.02 16.93
N SER A 790 -50.80 -42.41 15.88
CA SER A 790 -49.35 -42.07 15.80
C SER A 790 -49.06 -40.58 16.00
N GLY A 791 -47.82 -40.13 15.75
CA GLY A 791 -47.47 -38.71 15.86
C GLY A 791 -47.70 -38.12 17.26
N PHE A 792 -47.24 -38.82 18.31
CA PHE A 792 -47.36 -38.43 19.72
C PHE A 792 -48.78 -38.44 20.32
N SER A 793 -49.63 -39.36 19.85
CA SER A 793 -51.01 -39.58 20.32
C SER A 793 -51.21 -39.74 21.84
N SER A 794 -50.14 -40.02 22.60
CA SER A 794 -50.15 -40.13 24.05
C SER A 794 -50.24 -38.79 24.78
N ASN A 795 -49.95 -37.67 24.11
CA ASN A 795 -49.93 -36.33 24.70
C ASN A 795 -51.34 -35.83 25.10
N GLU A 796 -51.38 -34.77 25.92
CA GLU A 796 -52.61 -34.19 26.47
C GLU A 796 -53.49 -33.52 25.41
N VAL A 797 -52.87 -32.92 24.38
CA VAL A 797 -53.59 -32.28 23.27
C VAL A 797 -53.35 -33.07 21.98
N VAL A 798 -54.43 -33.49 21.32
CA VAL A 798 -54.38 -34.23 20.05
C VAL A 798 -55.10 -33.44 18.97
N ILE A 799 -54.39 -33.17 17.88
CA ILE A 799 -54.90 -32.46 16.71
C ILE A 799 -55.17 -33.46 15.60
N ASN A 800 -56.42 -33.51 15.13
CA ASN A 800 -56.79 -34.24 13.92
C ASN A 800 -56.84 -33.25 12.76
N ILE A 801 -56.08 -33.53 11.70
CA ILE A 801 -55.79 -32.56 10.64
C ILE A 801 -56.35 -33.09 9.32
N PHE A 802 -57.41 -32.47 8.83
CA PHE A 802 -57.89 -32.71 7.47
C PHE A 802 -57.05 -31.91 6.47
N ALA A 803 -56.35 -32.61 5.58
CA ALA A 803 -55.51 -32.04 4.54
C ALA A 803 -56.10 -32.34 3.15
N PRO A 804 -56.57 -31.33 2.41
CA PRO A 804 -57.03 -31.53 1.05
C PRO A 804 -55.90 -32.01 0.12
N LYS A 805 -56.27 -32.76 -0.91
CA LYS A 805 -55.40 -33.12 -2.03
C LYS A 805 -54.64 -31.89 -2.54
N GLY A 806 -53.34 -32.05 -2.75
CA GLY A 806 -52.45 -30.98 -3.21
C GLY A 806 -51.71 -30.23 -2.10
N THR A 807 -52.11 -30.40 -0.82
CA THR A 807 -51.37 -29.85 0.33
C THR A 807 -49.91 -30.32 0.30
N LYS A 808 -48.95 -29.44 0.62
CA LYS A 808 -47.52 -29.75 0.63
C LYS A 808 -47.13 -30.43 1.93
N ALA A 809 -46.85 -31.72 1.85
CA ALA A 809 -46.43 -32.54 2.98
C ALA A 809 -45.58 -33.72 2.49
N ALA A 810 -44.39 -33.89 3.06
CA ALA A 810 -43.47 -34.95 2.68
C ALA A 810 -43.62 -36.16 3.60
N TYR A 811 -43.96 -37.31 3.03
CA TYR A 811 -43.91 -38.59 3.74
C TYR A 811 -42.45 -39.05 3.86
N VAL A 812 -41.96 -39.15 5.10
CA VAL A 812 -40.52 -39.36 5.37
C VAL A 812 -40.22 -40.71 6.04
N GLU A 813 -41.24 -41.50 6.39
CA GLU A 813 -41.09 -42.84 6.99
C GLU A 813 -40.05 -43.75 6.29
N PRO A 814 -39.93 -43.79 4.94
CA PRO A 814 -38.94 -44.67 4.29
C PRO A 814 -37.48 -44.35 4.60
N PHE A 815 -37.16 -43.14 5.09
CA PHE A 815 -35.79 -42.70 5.34
C PHE A 815 -35.59 -41.98 6.67
N SER A 816 -36.66 -41.69 7.43
CA SER A 816 -36.61 -41.02 8.72
C SER A 816 -35.75 -41.79 9.71
N GLN A 817 -35.00 -41.07 10.54
CA GLN A 817 -34.15 -41.64 11.59
C GLN A 817 -34.91 -42.58 12.54
N PHE A 818 -36.20 -42.31 12.77
CA PHE A 818 -37.06 -43.08 13.67
C PHE A 818 -38.09 -43.94 12.92
N GLY A 819 -38.06 -43.93 11.58
CA GLY A 819 -38.90 -44.78 10.73
C GLY A 819 -38.40 -46.22 10.69
N GLU A 820 -39.21 -47.16 10.19
CA GLU A 820 -38.80 -48.57 10.01
C GLU A 820 -38.18 -48.84 8.62
N GLY A 821 -37.88 -47.77 7.87
CA GLY A 821 -37.29 -47.81 6.54
C GLY A 821 -35.75 -47.91 6.53
N ALA A 822 -35.11 -47.18 5.61
CA ALA A 822 -33.65 -47.15 5.49
C ALA A 822 -32.95 -46.45 6.66
N GLN A 823 -33.69 -45.63 7.42
CA GLN A 823 -33.19 -44.77 8.50
C GLN A 823 -31.94 -43.97 8.10
N SER A 824 -31.87 -43.57 6.84
CA SER A 824 -30.66 -43.01 6.26
C SER A 824 -30.95 -42.29 4.94
N VAL A 825 -30.10 -41.32 4.62
CA VAL A 825 -29.99 -40.71 3.29
C VAL A 825 -29.69 -41.71 2.16
N LYS A 826 -29.34 -42.95 2.51
CA LYS A 826 -29.03 -44.04 1.58
C LYS A 826 -30.27 -44.76 1.02
N TRP A 827 -31.49 -44.39 1.42
CA TRP A 827 -32.68 -44.91 0.75
C TRP A 827 -32.58 -44.69 -0.76
N ASP A 828 -32.90 -45.71 -1.55
CA ASP A 828 -32.80 -45.69 -3.01
C ASP A 828 -33.98 -44.98 -3.70
N GLY A 829 -34.99 -44.58 -2.92
CA GLY A 829 -36.21 -43.96 -3.42
C GLY A 829 -37.18 -44.94 -4.08
N VAL A 830 -36.93 -46.24 -4.06
CA VAL A 830 -37.78 -47.26 -4.73
C VAL A 830 -38.12 -48.44 -3.82
N THR A 831 -37.25 -48.78 -2.87
CA THR A 831 -37.46 -49.88 -1.94
C THR A 831 -38.59 -49.54 -0.99
N ARG A 832 -39.61 -50.41 -0.96
CA ARG A 832 -40.70 -50.39 0.01
C ARG A 832 -40.38 -51.29 1.20
N TYR A 833 -40.78 -50.86 2.39
CA TYR A 833 -40.59 -51.58 3.64
C TYR A 833 -41.91 -52.20 4.10
N LYS A 834 -41.85 -53.37 4.74
CA LYS A 834 -43.04 -54.16 5.15
C LYS A 834 -43.52 -53.85 6.57
N ARG A 835 -42.81 -52.96 7.28
CA ARG A 835 -43.09 -52.53 8.65
C ARG A 835 -43.08 -51.02 8.68
N PHE A 836 -43.93 -50.44 9.53
CA PHE A 836 -44.06 -49.01 9.71
C PHE A 836 -43.90 -48.69 11.19
N SER A 837 -43.12 -47.65 11.48
CA SER A 837 -42.73 -47.27 12.82
C SER A 837 -43.93 -46.82 13.66
N ARG A 838 -43.69 -46.62 14.97
CA ARG A 838 -44.64 -45.88 15.82
C ARG A 838 -44.66 -44.38 15.56
N GLU A 839 -43.65 -43.90 14.84
CA GLU A 839 -43.37 -42.51 14.54
C GLU A 839 -43.48 -42.26 13.02
N ASP A 840 -44.47 -42.86 12.36
CA ASP A 840 -44.68 -42.74 10.92
C ASP A 840 -44.90 -41.29 10.53
N GLU A 841 -43.84 -40.67 10.01
CA GLU A 841 -43.78 -39.22 9.93
C GLU A 841 -44.15 -38.73 8.52
N THR A 842 -45.12 -37.81 8.50
CA THR A 842 -45.36 -36.89 7.40
C THR A 842 -45.11 -35.47 7.85
N LEU A 843 -44.23 -34.78 7.13
CA LEU A 843 -43.77 -33.44 7.45
C LEU A 843 -44.48 -32.39 6.60
N PHE A 844 -45.35 -31.61 7.23
CA PHE A 844 -46.05 -30.49 6.59
C PHE A 844 -45.15 -29.26 6.44
N GLN A 845 -45.42 -28.51 5.37
CA GLN A 845 -44.69 -27.28 5.04
C GLN A 845 -44.77 -26.24 6.16
N ARG A 846 -43.71 -25.44 6.29
CA ARG A 846 -43.71 -24.27 7.18
C ARG A 846 -44.75 -23.24 6.76
N GLY A 847 -45.34 -22.55 7.74
CA GLY A 847 -46.40 -21.58 7.46
C GLY A 847 -47.78 -22.21 7.20
N THR A 848 -47.98 -23.49 7.50
CA THR A 848 -49.27 -24.18 7.36
C THR A 848 -50.33 -23.52 8.24
N LYS A 849 -51.41 -23.04 7.62
CA LYS A 849 -52.57 -22.43 8.25
C LYS A 849 -53.70 -23.43 8.42
N MET A 850 -54.23 -23.49 9.63
CA MET A 850 -55.25 -24.43 10.04
C MET A 850 -56.43 -23.67 10.65
N ARG A 851 -57.65 -24.02 10.24
CA ARG A 851 -58.88 -23.53 10.88
C ARG A 851 -59.39 -24.60 11.84
N ILE A 852 -59.71 -24.20 13.06
CA ILE A 852 -60.27 -25.09 14.08
C ILE A 852 -61.75 -25.32 13.78
N THR A 853 -62.15 -26.57 13.61
CA THR A 853 -63.54 -26.96 13.31
C THR A 853 -64.25 -27.56 14.49
N LYS A 854 -63.51 -28.16 15.43
CA LYS A 854 -64.08 -28.80 16.61
C LYS A 854 -63.07 -28.84 17.75
N VAL A 855 -63.55 -28.68 18.98
CA VAL A 855 -62.78 -28.92 20.21
C VAL A 855 -63.64 -29.76 21.14
N TYR A 856 -63.06 -30.81 21.72
CA TYR A 856 -63.77 -31.67 22.67
C TYR A 856 -62.79 -32.37 23.61
N ASN A 857 -63.22 -32.66 24.83
CA ASN A 857 -62.44 -33.46 25.79
C ASN A 857 -62.91 -34.91 25.75
N ASP A 858 -61.96 -35.84 25.85
CA ASP A 858 -62.22 -37.26 26.05
C ASP A 858 -61.25 -37.79 27.12
N GLY A 859 -61.80 -38.08 28.29
CA GLY A 859 -61.01 -38.33 29.50
C GLY A 859 -60.16 -37.13 29.89
N TYR A 860 -58.85 -37.36 30.03
CA TYR A 860 -57.85 -36.33 30.39
C TYR A 860 -57.29 -35.60 29.16
N LYS A 861 -57.72 -35.94 27.95
CA LYS A 861 -57.17 -35.38 26.71
C LYS A 861 -58.13 -34.38 26.07
N THR A 862 -57.55 -33.36 25.46
CA THR A 862 -58.25 -32.40 24.60
C THR A 862 -57.98 -32.73 23.14
N TYR A 863 -59.04 -32.94 22.37
CA TYR A 863 -58.99 -33.16 20.93
C TYR A 863 -59.40 -31.90 20.18
N ILE A 864 -58.68 -31.60 19.11
CA ILE A 864 -58.90 -30.43 18.25
C ILE A 864 -58.93 -30.91 16.80
N ASP A 865 -60.09 -30.83 16.16
CA ASP A 865 -60.19 -31.10 14.73
C ASP A 865 -59.94 -29.81 13.98
N VAL A 866 -59.06 -29.88 12.99
CA VAL A 866 -58.66 -28.75 12.16
C VAL A 866 -58.64 -29.13 10.70
N GLU A 867 -58.75 -28.11 9.85
CA GLU A 867 -58.62 -28.26 8.42
C GLU A 867 -57.58 -27.30 7.87
N ILE A 868 -56.77 -27.78 6.92
CA ILE A 868 -55.74 -26.97 6.29
C ILE A 868 -56.39 -26.04 5.27
N VAL A 869 -56.33 -24.75 5.57
CA VAL A 869 -56.94 -23.68 4.77
C VAL A 869 -55.91 -22.93 3.91
N GLY A 870 -54.61 -23.15 4.15
CA GLY A 870 -53.54 -22.57 3.34
C GLY A 870 -52.15 -22.94 3.84
N GLN A 871 -51.13 -22.65 3.02
CA GLN A 871 -49.71 -22.77 3.40
C GLN A 871 -48.99 -21.51 2.94
N GLU A 872 -48.68 -20.64 3.89
CA GLU A 872 -48.08 -19.33 3.63
C GLU A 872 -46.65 -19.29 4.17
N ILE A 873 -45.71 -19.56 3.28
CA ILE A 873 -44.28 -19.53 3.58
C ILE A 873 -43.86 -18.07 3.80
N LYS A 874 -43.74 -17.66 5.06
CA LYS A 874 -43.20 -16.34 5.42
C LYS A 874 -41.70 -16.26 5.07
N ASP A 875 -41.25 -15.11 4.59
CA ASP A 875 -39.83 -14.83 4.40
C ASP A 875 -39.07 -15.01 5.73
N LEU A 876 -37.78 -15.37 5.69
CA LEU A 876 -37.02 -15.67 6.91
C LEU A 876 -36.56 -14.42 7.69
N SER A 877 -36.84 -13.22 7.18
CA SER A 877 -36.52 -11.94 7.83
C SER A 877 -37.18 -11.71 9.19
N TYR A 878 -38.33 -12.35 9.49
CA TYR A 878 -38.94 -12.23 10.82
C TYR A 878 -38.18 -12.99 11.91
N VAL A 879 -37.30 -13.92 11.53
CA VAL A 879 -36.52 -14.71 12.50
C VAL A 879 -35.38 -13.84 13.01
N LEU A 880 -35.40 -13.51 14.30
CA LEU A 880 -34.34 -12.73 14.95
C LEU A 880 -33.04 -13.54 15.04
N ASP A 881 -31.90 -12.88 14.89
CA ASP A 881 -30.59 -13.53 15.04
C ASP A 881 -30.40 -14.11 16.46
N SER A 882 -30.94 -13.42 17.47
CA SER A 882 -30.99 -13.91 18.86
C SER A 882 -31.70 -15.25 19.02
N ASN A 883 -32.58 -15.60 18.08
CA ASN A 883 -33.31 -16.86 18.09
C ASN A 883 -32.55 -17.99 17.41
N ILE A 884 -31.56 -17.69 16.56
CA ILE A 884 -30.84 -18.67 15.74
C ILE A 884 -29.74 -19.40 16.54
N GLY A 885 -29.28 -18.83 17.65
CA GLY A 885 -28.26 -19.43 18.52
C GLY A 885 -26.84 -18.92 18.25
N TYR A 886 -26.67 -17.65 17.89
CA TYR A 886 -25.36 -17.00 17.82
C TYR A 886 -25.22 -15.95 18.92
#